data_AF-A0A2B4R8L0-F1
#
_entry.id   AF-A0A2B4R8L0-F1
#
_cell.length_a   1.000
_cell.length_b   1.000
_cell.length_c   1.000
_cell.angle_alpha   90.00
_cell.angle_beta   90.00
_cell.angle_gamma   90.00
#
_symmetry.space_group_name_H-M   'P 1'
#
loop_
_entity.id
_entity.type
_entity.pdbx_description
1 polymer ?
#
loop_
_entity_poly.entity_id
_entity_poly.type
_entity_poly.pdbx_seq_one_letter_code
_entity_poly.pdbx_strand_id
1 'polypeptide(L)'
;MYSLDNAYDKSDLEAWQNRVKKQVGDLNFNYTCELKYDGVSISLIYENGHLAKAITRGDGKQGDLVTDNIKTIRSLPQNVSSSFLQNFEIRAEIIIEKTAFDDLNRKRQEQNLPLFANPRNTASGSLKIINPEEVAARPLECLCYQMLGDSDAFKTHSRALQEIKNMGFNVPDTFLETYDLEGVWDFISKWETKRQQLPYEIDGVVIKINQFDLQEKLGHTAKSPRWAIAYKFKAESVQTILKDVKYQVGRTGAITPVAHLIPVNLAGTVVKRASLHNADQIEKLDLCIGDKVFVEKGGDIIPKIVGVAKRTATPQKINYITHCPDCQTLLERVTGDAKHYCPNTSECPEQVIGRIQHFVSRKAMDIEGLGGETIVTLYKKGLIKNIADLYSLQKNDISVLEGLGEKSADNILNGIITSKTVSFDRVLFGLGIRFVGAITAKTIAQHFKNIENIAKAPFEKLTETPEIGDKIAQSIVDFFADEKNKILINTLQKAGVTFEIKENNEHKSNVLEGKIFVVSGVFEKYTRDALKNLITKHRGKVSGSISGKTDFVLAGPSHKDGVYAFCSGGDQKTRGTAGYVGDDGRHRLNILEVQRLIRMMPKVVIAVVNGWAVGGGHSLHVVCDLTLASKEHAIFKQTDANVNSFDGGYGSAYLAKMVQENIEKEFPKPTIHRRNTGYAIDELLSFRLFGGDQENINPAKLLCGSEGTLCFFTRITLALDPLPPPHKVMICAHFHTVQESLKATLIAMKHPLYTCELMDKMILDCTKSNRTQAANRFFLEGEPEAVLMLELKSDTPEKLTALADELITDLKKARFGYAYPKIYGEDIAKVMELRKAGLGLLANIVGDQKAVACIEDTAVALEDLPAYIDEFSQMMKKHRQEAVYYAHAGAGELHLRPVLNLKKQADVKKFQAITMETAQLVKKYKGSFSELLEGRLRQGWGWNEGQDLTNFTFDGGAKRNYPIFNKVKKGDILFVPEITGWGTVAVVEATEDFNSGYSFEISSTGDYGHIFPAKLIKSFVRQSSLVDGNIRRTLKNRSRFWQIYYREEVEKILDATDKELGTAISKETKLEDAIETVFEEIKYEDKLFEKLNAKFTNEEWEFALVHGLSKLFPDYQIERVGGKTEKEHGTDILIQIPSITDKQYGIAIQVKDWNGFVNDNPVEQVKKADKYFEEQGLKIIDKFVLITEAKKNENLHLLEKYKDEDIEFIFVNDLKELLGRIGKVF
;
A
#
# COMPACT_ATOMS: atom_id res chain seq x y z
N MET A 1 12.39 8.09 -13.10
CA MET A 1 11.93 9.26 -12.30
C MET A 1 11.03 10.16 -13.16
N TYR A 2 9.83 10.51 -12.70
CA TYR A 2 8.87 11.33 -13.45
C TYR A 2 8.91 12.81 -13.04
N SER A 3 8.31 13.69 -13.84
CA SER A 3 7.97 15.07 -13.43
C SER A 3 6.64 15.12 -12.71
N LEU A 4 6.29 16.26 -12.12
CA LEU A 4 4.97 16.52 -11.55
C LEU A 4 4.19 17.47 -12.48
N ASP A 5 2.88 17.27 -12.55
CA ASP A 5 1.99 18.29 -13.12
C ASP A 5 1.90 19.50 -12.18
N ASN A 6 1.66 20.69 -12.72
CA ASN A 6 1.62 21.92 -11.93
C ASN A 6 0.17 22.38 -11.70
N ALA A 7 -0.07 22.96 -10.52
CA ALA A 7 -1.23 23.77 -10.17
C ALA A 7 -0.75 25.18 -9.79
N TYR A 8 -1.53 26.21 -10.15
CA TYR A 8 -1.20 27.61 -9.88
C TYR A 8 -2.27 28.32 -9.03
N ASP A 9 -3.45 27.72 -8.91
CA ASP A 9 -4.53 28.21 -8.07
C ASP A 9 -5.35 27.07 -7.45
N LYS A 10 -6.32 27.44 -6.60
CA LYS A 10 -7.17 26.47 -5.90
C LYS A 10 -8.05 25.66 -6.86
N SER A 11 -8.47 26.26 -7.97
CA SER A 11 -9.35 25.59 -8.94
C SER A 11 -8.61 24.47 -9.68
N ASP A 12 -7.31 24.61 -9.93
CA ASP A 12 -6.45 23.55 -10.48
C ASP A 12 -6.40 22.32 -9.54
N LEU A 13 -6.33 22.55 -8.23
CA LEU A 13 -6.31 21.49 -7.21
C LEU A 13 -7.65 20.77 -7.12
N GLU A 14 -8.76 21.50 -7.16
CA GLU A 14 -10.11 20.93 -7.20
C GLU A 14 -10.33 20.10 -8.47
N ALA A 15 -9.89 20.61 -9.62
CA ALA A 15 -9.93 19.88 -10.89
C ALA A 15 -9.09 18.60 -10.83
N TRP A 16 -7.92 18.64 -10.20
CA TRP A 16 -7.10 17.45 -9.97
C TRP A 16 -7.78 16.44 -9.03
N GLN A 17 -8.33 16.87 -7.90
CA GLN A 17 -9.09 15.99 -6.99
C GLN A 17 -10.27 15.32 -7.71
N ASN A 18 -11.01 16.07 -8.53
CA ASN A 18 -12.14 15.52 -9.29
C ASN A 18 -11.69 14.43 -10.28
N ARG A 19 -10.53 14.61 -10.94
CA ARG A 19 -9.93 13.56 -11.79
C ARG A 19 -9.53 12.33 -10.99
N VAL A 20 -8.97 12.52 -9.79
CA VAL A 20 -8.62 11.41 -8.89
C VAL A 20 -9.88 10.65 -8.46
N LYS A 21 -10.89 11.35 -7.90
CA LYS A 21 -12.18 10.77 -7.47
C LYS A 21 -12.86 9.97 -8.59
N LYS A 22 -12.86 10.50 -9.82
CA LYS A 22 -13.44 9.80 -10.98
C LYS A 22 -12.75 8.46 -11.29
N GLN A 23 -11.46 8.31 -11.00
CA GLN A 23 -10.70 7.07 -11.23
C GLN A 23 -10.73 6.11 -10.04
N VAL A 24 -10.77 6.62 -8.80
CA VAL A 24 -10.77 5.76 -7.60
C VAL A 24 -12.16 5.32 -7.16
N GLY A 25 -13.22 6.06 -7.52
CA GLY A 25 -14.61 5.81 -7.13
C GLY A 25 -14.96 6.43 -5.77
N ASP A 26 -15.89 5.82 -5.03
CA ASP A 26 -16.32 6.24 -3.68
C ASP A 26 -15.30 5.92 -2.56
N LEU A 27 -14.07 5.55 -2.92
CA LEU A 27 -12.99 5.31 -1.96
C LEU A 27 -12.53 6.64 -1.35
N ASN A 28 -12.57 6.74 -0.01
CA ASN A 28 -11.97 7.86 0.70
C ASN A 28 -10.44 7.77 0.64
N PHE A 29 -9.78 8.91 0.45
CA PHE A 29 -8.32 9.00 0.39
C PHE A 29 -7.82 10.27 1.07
N ASN A 30 -6.58 10.22 1.54
CA ASN A 30 -5.94 11.32 2.27
C ASN A 30 -4.81 11.90 1.43
N TYR A 31 -4.28 13.03 1.87
CA TYR A 31 -3.17 13.72 1.24
C TYR A 31 -1.95 13.74 2.15
N THR A 32 -0.77 13.66 1.53
CA THR A 32 0.47 14.14 2.13
C THR A 32 0.90 15.40 1.41
N CYS A 33 1.13 16.46 2.17
CA CYS A 33 1.65 17.74 1.70
C CYS A 33 3.12 17.85 2.11
N GLU A 34 3.99 18.09 1.13
CA GLU A 34 5.43 18.23 1.31
C GLU A 34 5.92 19.52 0.66
N LEU A 35 7.01 20.10 1.18
CA LEU A 35 7.63 21.25 0.53
C LEU A 35 8.29 20.82 -0.79
N LYS A 36 8.16 21.65 -1.82
CA LYS A 36 8.82 21.41 -3.09
C LYS A 36 10.20 22.05 -3.10
N TYR A 37 11.21 21.29 -2.70
CA TYR A 37 12.60 21.73 -2.62
C TYR A 37 13.15 22.16 -3.99
N ASP A 38 13.87 23.27 -4.04
CA ASP A 38 14.50 23.77 -5.27
C ASP A 38 15.96 23.28 -5.39
N GLY A 39 16.12 22.06 -5.90
CA GLY A 39 17.42 21.41 -6.02
C GLY A 39 17.57 20.54 -7.26
N VAL A 40 18.28 19.42 -7.08
CA VAL A 40 18.53 18.42 -8.11
C VAL A 40 18.07 17.04 -7.64
N SER A 41 17.12 16.47 -8.34
CA SER A 41 16.59 15.14 -8.01
C SER A 41 17.63 14.03 -8.25
N ILE A 42 17.79 13.18 -7.23
CA ILE A 42 18.69 12.02 -7.22
C ILE A 42 17.92 10.76 -6.83
N SER A 43 18.30 9.63 -7.42
CA SER A 43 17.85 8.28 -7.03
C SER A 43 19.02 7.55 -6.38
N LEU A 44 18.82 7.07 -5.16
CA LEU A 44 19.81 6.44 -4.29
C LEU A 44 19.42 4.99 -4.08
N ILE A 45 20.18 4.07 -4.64
CA ILE A 45 19.89 2.64 -4.63
C ILE A 45 20.75 1.99 -3.54
N TYR A 46 20.09 1.42 -2.54
CA TYR A 46 20.69 0.68 -1.45
C TYR A 46 20.52 -0.82 -1.67
N GLU A 47 21.62 -1.56 -1.53
CA GLU A 47 21.66 -3.01 -1.59
C GLU A 47 22.28 -3.54 -0.29
N ASN A 48 21.57 -4.42 0.40
CA ASN A 48 21.92 -4.91 1.74
C ASN A 48 22.24 -3.79 2.75
N GLY A 49 21.49 -2.68 2.69
CA GLY A 49 21.70 -1.52 3.56
C GLY A 49 22.89 -0.62 3.17
N HIS A 50 23.64 -0.93 2.12
CA HIS A 50 24.76 -0.11 1.63
C HIS A 50 24.37 0.67 0.38
N LEU A 51 24.80 1.93 0.28
CA LEU A 51 24.61 2.74 -0.93
C LEU A 51 25.41 2.14 -2.10
N ALA A 52 24.70 1.45 -3.00
CA ALA A 52 25.29 0.81 -4.17
C ALA A 52 25.47 1.80 -5.32
N LYS A 53 24.42 2.59 -5.64
CA LYS A 53 24.43 3.53 -6.77
C LYS A 53 23.67 4.81 -6.46
N ALA A 54 24.17 5.92 -6.97
CA ALA A 54 23.41 7.17 -7.02
C ALA A 54 23.32 7.67 -8.46
N ILE A 55 22.10 7.92 -8.94
CA ILE A 55 21.81 8.22 -10.34
C ILE A 55 21.02 9.53 -10.42
N THR A 56 21.49 10.47 -11.23
CA THR A 56 20.74 11.72 -11.49
C THR A 56 19.46 11.42 -12.27
N ARG A 57 18.50 12.33 -12.25
CA ARG A 57 17.25 12.14 -13.00
C ARG A 57 17.43 11.95 -14.51
N GLY A 58 18.42 12.63 -15.13
CA GLY A 58 18.64 12.66 -16.57
C GLY A 58 17.35 12.92 -17.39
N ASP A 59 17.02 12.02 -18.31
CA ASP A 59 15.81 12.12 -19.16
C ASP A 59 14.54 11.52 -18.53
N GLY A 60 14.65 11.02 -17.30
CA GLY A 60 13.61 10.33 -16.55
C GLY A 60 13.68 8.80 -16.64
N LYS A 61 14.42 8.23 -17.61
CA LYS A 61 14.70 6.80 -17.74
C LYS A 61 16.18 6.46 -17.54
N GLN A 62 17.07 7.29 -18.08
CA GLN A 62 18.51 7.18 -17.92
C GLN A 62 19.06 8.49 -17.35
N GLY A 63 20.05 8.37 -16.47
CA GLY A 63 20.74 9.50 -15.87
C GLY A 63 22.20 9.17 -15.55
N ASP A 64 22.92 10.18 -15.13
CA ASP A 64 24.36 10.10 -14.89
C ASP A 64 24.62 9.36 -13.57
N LEU A 65 25.55 8.40 -13.59
CA LEU A 65 26.03 7.72 -12.38
C LEU A 65 26.97 8.65 -11.63
N VAL A 66 26.58 9.09 -10.43
CA VAL A 66 27.30 10.10 -9.63
C VAL A 66 27.57 9.61 -8.21
N THR A 67 27.70 8.29 -8.02
CA THR A 67 27.86 7.64 -6.72
C THR A 67 29.01 8.22 -5.89
N ASP A 68 30.17 8.44 -6.50
CA ASP A 68 31.34 8.93 -5.77
C ASP A 68 31.16 10.37 -5.28
N ASN A 69 30.52 11.22 -6.09
CA ASN A 69 30.16 12.59 -5.71
C ASN A 69 29.08 12.62 -4.63
N ILE A 70 28.15 11.67 -4.65
CA ILE A 70 27.06 11.60 -3.67
C ILE A 70 27.56 11.09 -2.32
N LYS A 71 28.55 10.18 -2.31
CA LYS A 71 29.20 9.69 -1.08
C LYS A 71 29.87 10.78 -0.25
N THR A 72 30.19 11.93 -0.84
CA THR A 72 30.81 13.05 -0.11
C THR A 72 29.80 13.91 0.66
N ILE A 73 28.50 13.69 0.47
CA ILE A 73 27.43 14.46 1.13
C ILE A 73 27.24 13.93 2.55
N ARG A 74 27.46 14.79 3.56
CA ARG A 74 27.50 14.40 4.98
C ARG A 74 26.15 13.94 5.53
N SER A 75 25.05 14.53 5.07
CA SER A 75 23.69 14.18 5.53
C SER A 75 23.15 12.88 4.93
N LEU A 76 23.90 12.24 4.04
CA LEU A 76 23.50 10.98 3.44
C LEU A 76 24.14 9.80 4.18
N PRO A 77 23.36 8.92 4.85
CA PRO A 77 23.91 7.71 5.44
C PRO A 77 24.41 6.76 4.35
N GLN A 78 25.70 6.42 4.35
CA GLN A 78 26.23 5.44 3.39
C GLN A 78 25.82 4.00 3.71
N ASN A 79 25.60 3.74 5.01
CA ASN A 79 25.17 2.45 5.54
C ASN A 79 23.94 2.68 6.40
N VAL A 80 22.91 1.87 6.19
CA VAL A 80 21.63 1.94 6.89
C VAL A 80 21.33 0.55 7.42
N SER A 81 21.06 0.46 8.73
CA SER A 81 20.53 -0.77 9.32
C SER A 81 19.01 -0.79 9.17
N SER A 82 18.49 -1.82 8.51
CA SER A 82 17.05 -2.08 8.43
C SER A 82 16.80 -3.57 8.63
N SER A 83 15.89 -3.91 9.54
CA SER A 83 15.53 -5.30 9.85
C SER A 83 14.55 -5.92 8.85
N PHE A 84 13.97 -5.11 7.94
CA PHE A 84 12.89 -5.54 7.05
C PHE A 84 13.05 -5.11 5.58
N LEU A 85 14.03 -4.25 5.24
CA LEU A 85 14.35 -3.88 3.85
C LEU A 85 15.78 -4.27 3.51
N GLN A 86 15.95 -5.21 2.56
CA GLN A 86 17.27 -5.57 2.04
C GLN A 86 17.68 -4.67 0.87
N ASN A 87 16.80 -4.44 -0.10
CA ASN A 87 17.07 -3.64 -1.29
C ASN A 87 15.98 -2.58 -1.47
N PHE A 88 16.36 -1.31 -1.56
CA PHE A 88 15.42 -0.21 -1.72
C PHE A 88 16.05 1.00 -2.43
N GLU A 89 15.23 1.83 -3.04
CA GLU A 89 15.58 3.08 -3.68
C GLU A 89 15.00 4.25 -2.86
N ILE A 90 15.84 5.20 -2.45
CA ILE A 90 15.43 6.48 -1.89
C ILE A 90 15.52 7.54 -2.97
N ARG A 91 14.45 8.32 -3.14
CA ARG A 91 14.46 9.52 -3.97
C ARG A 91 14.57 10.75 -3.09
N ALA A 92 15.50 11.59 -3.46
CA ALA A 92 15.87 12.77 -2.71
C ALA A 92 16.15 13.95 -3.64
N GLU A 93 16.25 15.13 -3.06
CA GLU A 93 16.66 16.35 -3.72
C GLU A 93 17.97 16.84 -3.09
N ILE A 94 19.00 17.03 -3.92
CA ILE A 94 20.27 17.63 -3.49
C ILE A 94 20.13 19.16 -3.55
N ILE A 95 20.37 19.81 -2.42
CA ILE A 95 20.22 21.26 -2.25
C ILE A 95 21.49 21.87 -1.63
N ILE A 96 21.54 23.20 -1.59
CA ILE A 96 22.49 23.97 -0.79
C ILE A 96 21.68 24.95 0.05
N GLU A 97 21.95 24.99 1.35
CA GLU A 97 21.30 25.95 2.25
C GLU A 97 21.71 27.40 1.93
N LYS A 98 20.81 28.36 2.17
CA LYS A 98 20.99 29.79 1.85
C LYS A 98 22.25 30.35 2.51
N THR A 99 22.42 30.11 3.81
CA THR A 99 23.58 30.56 4.60
C THR A 99 24.88 29.95 4.08
N ALA A 100 24.87 28.65 3.78
CA ALA A 100 26.04 27.95 3.26
C ALA A 100 26.40 28.40 1.83
N PHE A 101 25.40 28.76 1.02
CA PHE A 101 25.60 29.35 -0.30
C PHE A 101 26.21 30.75 -0.24
N ASP A 102 25.73 31.60 0.67
CA ASP A 102 26.28 32.94 0.89
C ASP A 102 27.74 32.86 1.35
N ASP A 103 28.06 31.94 2.27
CA ASP A 103 29.43 31.67 2.70
C ASP A 103 30.32 31.15 1.57
N LEU A 104 29.80 30.28 0.71
CA LEU A 104 30.51 29.78 -0.46
C LEU A 104 30.84 30.92 -1.44
N ASN A 105 29.90 31.83 -1.69
CA ASN A 105 30.10 32.98 -2.55
C ASN A 105 31.05 34.01 -1.92
N ARG A 106 30.99 34.23 -0.60
CA ARG A 106 31.92 35.08 0.14
C ARG A 106 33.36 34.60 -0.02
N LYS A 107 33.62 33.30 0.19
CA LYS A 107 34.96 32.70 -0.01
C LYS A 107 35.47 32.86 -1.45
N ARG A 108 34.57 32.77 -2.45
CA ARG A 108 34.94 32.98 -3.86
C ARG A 108 35.24 34.44 -4.17
N GLN A 109 34.50 35.36 -3.56
CA GLN A 109 34.76 36.79 -3.68
C GLN A 109 36.12 37.15 -3.10
N GLU A 110 36.46 36.62 -1.92
CA GLU A 110 37.77 36.79 -1.28
C GLU A 110 38.92 36.23 -2.16
N GLN A 111 38.63 35.20 -2.97
CA GLN A 111 39.56 34.59 -3.92
C GLN A 111 39.52 35.20 -5.33
N ASN A 112 38.77 36.30 -5.55
CA ASN A 112 38.55 36.93 -6.87
C ASN A 112 38.02 35.96 -7.96
N LEU A 113 37.26 34.94 -7.57
CA LEU A 113 36.62 34.00 -8.48
C LEU A 113 35.18 34.43 -8.82
N PRO A 114 34.66 34.09 -10.02
CA PRO A 114 33.27 34.37 -10.37
C PRO A 114 32.28 33.75 -9.36
N LEU A 115 31.33 34.55 -8.90
CA LEU A 115 30.28 34.11 -7.97
C LEU A 115 29.34 33.11 -8.64
N PHE A 116 28.78 32.21 -7.84
CA PHE A 116 27.69 31.36 -8.29
C PHE A 116 26.38 32.13 -8.31
N ALA A 117 25.52 31.81 -9.30
CA ALA A 117 24.27 32.53 -9.51
C ALA A 117 23.17 32.14 -8.50
N ASN A 118 22.96 30.84 -8.26
CA ASN A 118 21.96 30.37 -7.31
C ASN A 118 22.32 28.98 -6.73
N PRO A 119 21.72 28.59 -5.58
CA PRO A 119 21.95 27.30 -4.94
C PRO A 119 21.72 26.11 -5.87
N ARG A 120 20.60 26.09 -6.62
CA ARG A 120 20.20 24.96 -7.47
C ARG A 120 21.21 24.65 -8.58
N ASN A 121 21.61 25.65 -9.35
CA ASN A 121 22.58 25.51 -10.44
C ASN A 121 23.96 25.12 -9.90
N THR A 122 24.30 25.61 -8.71
CA THR A 122 25.54 25.25 -8.03
C THR A 122 25.51 23.78 -7.64
N ALA A 123 24.45 23.30 -6.99
CA ALA A 123 24.27 21.88 -6.66
C ALA A 123 24.36 21.00 -7.92
N SER A 124 23.66 21.37 -8.99
CA SER A 124 23.71 20.62 -10.26
C SER A 124 25.09 20.62 -10.90
N GLY A 125 25.82 21.73 -10.83
CA GLY A 125 27.18 21.81 -11.34
C GLY A 125 28.13 20.96 -10.52
N SER A 126 28.00 20.98 -9.19
CA SER A 126 28.84 20.21 -8.27
C SER A 126 28.75 18.71 -8.50
N LEU A 127 27.55 18.17 -8.73
CA LEU A 127 27.37 16.73 -8.98
C LEU A 127 28.02 16.23 -10.28
N LYS A 128 28.40 17.13 -11.20
CA LYS A 128 29.03 16.79 -12.49
C LYS A 128 30.55 16.98 -12.49
N ILE A 129 31.13 17.39 -11.37
CA ILE A 129 32.58 17.50 -11.23
C ILE A 129 33.18 16.09 -11.22
N ILE A 130 34.28 15.90 -11.96
CA ILE A 130 34.93 14.59 -12.09
C ILE A 130 35.66 14.21 -10.78
N ASN A 131 36.26 15.19 -10.10
CA ASN A 131 36.98 14.97 -8.84
C ASN A 131 36.01 15.06 -7.62
N PRO A 132 35.76 13.97 -6.88
CA PRO A 132 34.89 13.98 -5.71
C PRO A 132 35.39 14.86 -4.57
N GLU A 133 36.70 15.10 -4.45
CA GLU A 133 37.25 15.97 -3.39
C GLU A 133 36.76 17.42 -3.52
N GLU A 134 36.60 17.91 -4.75
CA GLU A 134 36.02 19.22 -5.02
C GLU A 134 34.53 19.30 -4.69
N VAL A 135 33.83 18.15 -4.75
CA VAL A 135 32.43 18.02 -4.36
C VAL A 135 32.30 17.97 -2.85
N ALA A 136 33.21 17.30 -2.14
CA ALA A 136 33.26 17.25 -0.68
C ALA A 136 33.45 18.63 -0.03
N ALA A 137 34.09 19.57 -0.74
CA ALA A 137 34.23 20.96 -0.32
C ALA A 137 32.95 21.79 -0.49
N ARG A 138 31.92 21.26 -1.17
CA ARG A 138 30.64 21.94 -1.38
C ARG A 138 29.69 21.60 -0.23
N PRO A 139 28.95 22.59 0.31
CA PRO A 139 27.99 22.35 1.38
C PRO A 139 26.66 21.79 0.81
N LEU A 140 26.73 20.60 0.21
CA LEU A 140 25.58 19.91 -0.34
C LEU A 140 24.82 19.19 0.78
N GLU A 141 23.50 19.23 0.70
CA GLU A 141 22.57 18.55 1.60
C GLU A 141 21.61 17.66 0.80
N CYS A 142 21.23 16.51 1.36
CA CYS A 142 20.35 15.54 0.71
C CYS A 142 19.01 15.43 1.44
N LEU A 143 17.92 15.96 0.86
CA LEU A 143 16.58 15.93 1.46
C LEU A 143 15.74 14.82 0.82
N CYS A 144 15.35 13.81 1.61
CA CYS A 144 14.62 12.64 1.14
C CYS A 144 13.11 12.89 1.12
N TYR A 145 12.43 12.47 0.04
CA TYR A 145 10.99 12.73 -0.15
C TYR A 145 10.17 11.51 -0.61
N GLN A 146 10.82 10.39 -0.94
CA GLN A 146 10.13 9.17 -1.35
C GLN A 146 11.04 7.95 -1.20
N MET A 147 10.45 6.81 -0.86
CA MET A 147 11.09 5.51 -0.92
C MET A 147 10.34 4.60 -1.89
N LEU A 148 11.09 3.78 -2.61
CA LEU A 148 10.62 2.74 -3.51
C LEU A 148 11.33 1.45 -3.10
N GLY A 149 10.60 0.35 -2.99
CA GLY A 149 11.11 -0.93 -2.49
C GLY A 149 9.98 -1.95 -2.49
N ASP A 150 10.16 -3.12 -1.85
CA ASP A 150 9.08 -4.12 -1.73
C ASP A 150 7.78 -3.46 -1.25
N SER A 151 6.78 -3.43 -2.13
CA SER A 151 5.57 -2.59 -2.05
C SER A 151 4.69 -2.87 -0.83
N ASP A 152 4.97 -3.95 -0.10
CA ASP A 152 4.20 -4.38 1.06
C ASP A 152 4.76 -3.88 2.40
N ALA A 153 5.93 -3.23 2.41
CA ALA A 153 6.54 -2.74 3.66
C ALA A 153 5.69 -1.64 4.32
N PHE A 154 5.02 -0.79 3.52
CA PHE A 154 4.24 0.35 4.00
C PHE A 154 2.96 0.53 3.21
N LYS A 155 1.86 0.87 3.91
CA LYS A 155 0.56 1.17 3.27
C LYS A 155 0.40 2.64 2.88
N THR A 156 1.13 3.54 3.54
CA THR A 156 1.01 4.99 3.32
C THR A 156 2.37 5.66 3.16
N HIS A 157 2.38 6.71 2.36
CA HIS A 157 3.55 7.54 2.06
C HIS A 157 4.03 8.30 3.30
N SER A 158 3.13 8.81 4.13
CA SER A 158 3.46 9.46 5.41
C SER A 158 4.22 8.52 6.35
N ARG A 159 3.83 7.24 6.40
CA ARG A 159 4.53 6.23 7.20
C ARG A 159 5.91 5.90 6.62
N ALA A 160 6.02 5.79 5.30
CA ALA A 160 7.30 5.57 4.64
C ALA A 160 8.30 6.71 4.94
N LEU A 161 7.87 7.98 4.88
CA LEU A 161 8.71 9.12 5.23
C LEU A 161 9.22 9.08 6.68
N GLN A 162 8.35 8.69 7.63
CA GLN A 162 8.76 8.52 9.03
C GLN A 162 9.83 7.44 9.18
N GLU A 163 9.71 6.33 8.46
CA GLU A 163 10.71 5.25 8.56
C GLU A 163 12.01 5.59 7.87
N ILE A 164 11.98 6.30 6.73
CA ILE A 164 13.19 6.87 6.12
C ILE A 164 13.91 7.77 7.13
N LYS A 165 13.17 8.58 7.90
CA LYS A 165 13.75 9.41 8.96
C LYS A 165 14.36 8.57 10.09
N ASN A 166 13.67 7.52 10.55
CA ASN A 166 14.16 6.62 11.60
C ASN A 166 15.43 5.87 11.18
N MET A 167 15.60 5.62 9.88
CA MET A 167 16.79 5.03 9.28
C MET A 167 18.00 5.98 9.23
N GLY A 168 17.85 7.24 9.67
CA GLY A 168 18.91 8.23 9.71
C GLY A 168 19.04 9.08 8.45
N PHE A 169 18.11 8.97 7.49
CA PHE A 169 18.07 9.88 6.36
C PHE A 169 17.48 11.24 6.77
N ASN A 170 17.96 12.30 6.12
CA ASN A 170 17.45 13.65 6.34
C ASN A 170 16.08 13.84 5.65
N VAL A 171 15.01 13.70 6.43
CA VAL A 171 13.61 13.99 6.03
C VAL A 171 13.13 15.20 6.85
N PRO A 172 12.79 16.33 6.21
CA PRO A 172 12.31 17.50 6.93
C PRO A 172 10.99 17.27 7.67
N ASP A 173 10.87 17.81 8.89
CA ASP A 173 9.65 17.75 9.74
C ASP A 173 8.48 18.60 9.24
N THR A 174 8.58 19.12 8.02
CA THR A 174 7.62 20.06 7.46
C THR A 174 6.47 19.37 6.75
N PHE A 175 6.51 18.06 6.50
CA PHE A 175 5.41 17.36 5.83
C PHE A 175 4.18 17.22 6.73
N LEU A 176 2.99 17.21 6.13
CA LEU A 176 1.71 17.10 6.83
C LEU A 176 0.80 16.07 6.15
N GLU A 177 0.18 15.21 6.95
CA GLU A 177 -0.95 14.39 6.50
C GLU A 177 -2.27 15.12 6.77
N THR A 178 -3.15 15.19 5.77
CA THR A 178 -4.49 15.81 5.88
C THR A 178 -5.54 15.00 5.12
N TYR A 179 -6.81 15.13 5.49
CA TYR A 179 -7.91 14.29 5.02
C TYR A 179 -8.78 14.98 3.95
N ASP A 180 -8.57 16.27 3.70
CA ASP A 180 -9.35 17.07 2.77
C ASP A 180 -8.50 18.16 2.08
N LEU A 181 -9.11 18.84 1.09
CA LEU A 181 -8.47 19.94 0.38
C LEU A 181 -8.35 21.21 1.24
N GLU A 182 -9.10 21.34 2.33
CA GLU A 182 -9.02 22.50 3.21
C GLU A 182 -7.69 22.48 3.98
N GLY A 183 -7.33 21.34 4.58
CA GLY A 183 -6.02 21.18 5.20
C GLY A 183 -4.86 21.22 4.20
N VAL A 184 -5.08 20.83 2.93
CA VAL A 184 -4.08 21.07 1.86
C VAL A 184 -3.87 22.57 1.65
N TRP A 185 -4.96 23.34 1.61
CA TRP A 185 -4.92 24.78 1.39
C TRP A 185 -4.30 25.54 2.57
N ASP A 186 -4.57 25.11 3.79
CA ASP A 186 -3.95 25.67 5.00
C ASP A 186 -2.43 25.46 4.99
N PHE A 187 -1.98 24.28 4.55
CA PHE A 187 -0.57 23.98 4.42
C PHE A 187 0.11 24.88 3.36
N ILE A 188 -0.51 25.05 2.19
CA ILE A 188 -0.04 25.95 1.13
C ILE A 188 0.08 27.38 1.65
N SER A 189 -0.98 27.89 2.28
CA SER A 189 -1.05 29.27 2.77
C SER A 189 0.00 29.55 3.86
N LYS A 190 0.19 28.58 4.78
CA LYS A 190 1.22 28.64 5.83
C LYS A 190 2.62 28.74 5.22
N TRP A 191 2.95 27.91 4.24
CA TRP A 191 4.30 27.89 3.69
C TRP A 191 4.55 28.95 2.62
N GLU A 192 3.53 29.47 1.94
CA GLU A 192 3.68 30.64 1.06
C GLU A 192 4.17 31.87 1.85
N THR A 193 3.66 32.06 3.07
CA THR A 193 4.07 33.15 3.97
C THR A 193 5.38 32.88 4.71
N LYS A 194 5.63 31.63 5.12
CA LYS A 194 6.82 31.24 5.90
C LYS A 194 8.03 30.83 5.06
N ARG A 195 7.95 30.74 3.73
CA ARG A 195 9.03 30.23 2.86
C ARG A 195 10.39 30.93 3.06
N GLN A 196 10.39 32.21 3.42
CA GLN A 196 11.63 32.97 3.65
C GLN A 196 12.36 32.60 4.95
N GLN A 197 11.68 31.90 5.87
CA GLN A 197 12.26 31.46 7.15
C GLN A 197 12.97 30.10 7.04
N LEU A 198 12.84 29.41 5.90
CA LEU A 198 13.48 28.13 5.68
C LEU A 198 14.97 28.30 5.34
N PRO A 199 15.84 27.37 5.78
CA PRO A 199 17.27 27.41 5.47
C PRO A 199 17.57 27.10 3.99
N TYR A 200 16.58 26.70 3.20
CA TYR A 200 16.71 26.36 1.79
C TYR A 200 15.58 26.98 0.94
N GLU A 201 15.79 27.05 -0.37
CA GLU A 201 14.78 27.55 -1.30
C GLU A 201 13.72 26.49 -1.61
N ILE A 202 12.47 26.92 -1.68
CA ILE A 202 11.32 26.11 -2.10
C ILE A 202 10.54 26.85 -3.19
N ASP A 203 10.03 26.11 -4.16
CA ASP A 203 9.30 26.67 -5.30
C ASP A 203 7.79 26.35 -5.28
N GLY A 204 7.31 25.75 -4.19
CA GLY A 204 5.92 25.35 -4.03
C GLY A 204 5.71 24.27 -2.98
N VAL A 205 4.59 23.58 -3.10
CA VAL A 205 4.18 22.42 -2.29
C VAL A 205 3.88 21.25 -3.24
N VAL A 206 4.30 20.04 -2.87
CA VAL A 206 3.89 18.81 -3.56
C VAL A 206 2.77 18.18 -2.75
N ILE A 207 1.64 17.91 -3.42
CA ILE A 207 0.48 17.23 -2.85
C ILE A 207 0.45 15.83 -3.45
N LYS A 208 0.45 14.80 -2.60
CA LYS A 208 0.40 13.39 -2.98
C LYS A 208 -0.81 12.72 -2.35
N ILE A 209 -1.40 11.75 -3.04
CA ILE A 209 -2.35 10.80 -2.40
C ILE A 209 -1.54 9.95 -1.42
N ASN A 210 -1.96 9.87 -0.15
CA ASN A 210 -1.15 9.26 0.89
C ASN A 210 -1.06 7.73 0.74
N GLN A 211 -2.12 7.07 0.30
CA GLN A 211 -2.18 5.60 0.22
C GLN A 211 -1.48 5.05 -1.04
N PHE A 212 -0.56 4.08 -0.89
CA PHE A 212 0.24 3.54 -2.00
C PHE A 212 -0.57 2.70 -2.99
N ASP A 213 -1.55 1.92 -2.51
CA ASP A 213 -2.47 1.15 -3.35
C ASP A 213 -3.25 2.04 -4.33
N LEU A 214 -3.66 3.23 -3.88
CA LEU A 214 -4.30 4.23 -4.72
C LEU A 214 -3.31 4.89 -5.68
N GLN A 215 -2.05 5.12 -5.28
CA GLN A 215 -1.02 5.61 -6.19
C GLN A 215 -0.76 4.61 -7.34
N GLU A 216 -0.69 3.31 -7.04
CA GLU A 216 -0.54 2.26 -8.05
C GLU A 216 -1.74 2.20 -8.99
N LYS A 217 -2.97 2.24 -8.45
CA LYS A 217 -4.21 2.25 -9.23
C LYS A 217 -4.31 3.46 -10.17
N LEU A 218 -3.93 4.65 -9.69
CA LEU A 218 -3.96 5.90 -10.47
C LEU A 218 -2.87 5.93 -11.55
N GLY A 219 -1.72 5.30 -11.29
CA GLY A 219 -0.63 5.19 -12.24
C GLY A 219 -0.06 6.54 -12.69
N HIS A 220 0.42 6.60 -13.93
CA HIS A 220 1.11 7.76 -14.51
C HIS A 220 0.66 8.07 -15.93
N THR A 221 0.87 9.31 -16.36
CA THR A 221 0.87 9.72 -17.77
C THR A 221 2.26 9.45 -18.37
N ALA A 222 2.47 9.81 -19.64
CA ALA A 222 3.79 9.71 -20.27
C ALA A 222 4.87 10.55 -19.55
N LYS A 223 4.51 11.53 -18.71
CA LYS A 223 5.45 12.47 -18.08
C LYS A 223 5.30 12.63 -16.57
N SER A 224 4.11 12.38 -16.00
CA SER A 224 3.77 12.73 -14.62
C SER A 224 2.87 11.69 -13.92
N PRO A 225 3.02 11.46 -12.61
CA PRO A 225 2.11 10.60 -11.84
C PRO A 225 0.74 11.27 -11.73
N ARG A 226 -0.34 10.48 -11.81
CA ARG A 226 -1.71 11.02 -11.65
C ARG A 226 -2.06 11.31 -10.19
N TRP A 227 -1.37 10.64 -9.27
CA TRP A 227 -1.57 10.69 -7.83
C TRP A 227 -0.77 11.79 -7.11
N ALA A 228 -0.02 12.64 -7.83
CA ALA A 228 0.67 13.78 -7.24
C ALA A 228 0.63 15.02 -8.14
N ILE A 229 0.56 16.19 -7.53
CA ILE A 229 0.56 17.49 -8.20
C ILE A 229 1.42 18.49 -7.43
N ALA A 230 2.12 19.38 -8.15
CA ALA A 230 2.93 20.45 -7.58
C ALA A 230 2.16 21.77 -7.61
N TYR A 231 1.75 22.28 -6.45
CA TYR A 231 1.24 23.64 -6.34
C TYR A 231 2.41 24.62 -6.32
N LYS A 232 2.49 25.48 -7.34
CA LYS A 232 3.56 26.48 -7.48
C LYS A 232 3.15 27.77 -6.80
N PHE A 233 4.02 28.29 -5.94
CA PHE A 233 3.82 29.64 -5.41
C PHE A 233 3.92 30.68 -6.52
N LYS A 234 3.28 31.84 -6.33
CA LYS A 234 3.44 32.94 -7.27
C LYS A 234 4.91 33.31 -7.35
N ALA A 235 5.45 33.20 -8.57
CA ALA A 235 6.83 33.54 -8.86
C ALA A 235 7.04 35.04 -8.65
N GLU A 236 8.22 35.39 -8.16
CA GLU A 236 8.61 36.79 -8.05
C GLU A 236 8.57 37.43 -9.44
N SER A 237 7.93 38.61 -9.51
CA SER A 237 7.80 39.38 -10.73
C SER A 237 8.60 40.67 -10.56
N VAL A 238 9.55 40.90 -11.47
CA VAL A 238 10.39 42.10 -11.46
C VAL A 238 10.10 42.96 -12.68
N GLN A 239 10.19 44.26 -12.49
CA GLN A 239 9.97 45.22 -13.55
C GLN A 239 11.29 45.53 -14.27
N THR A 240 11.29 45.47 -15.61
CA THR A 240 12.42 45.91 -16.45
C THR A 240 11.90 46.55 -17.74
N ILE A 241 12.78 47.03 -18.62
CA ILE A 241 12.40 47.70 -19.88
C ILE A 241 12.57 46.75 -21.06
N LEU A 242 11.55 46.68 -21.92
CA LEU A 242 11.58 46.01 -23.21
C LEU A 242 12.38 46.85 -24.22
N LYS A 243 13.56 46.39 -24.63
CA LYS A 243 14.40 47.09 -25.61
C LYS A 243 13.99 46.81 -27.06
N ASP A 244 13.70 45.55 -27.36
CA ASP A 244 13.44 45.06 -28.71
C ASP A 244 12.74 43.68 -28.63
N VAL A 245 12.12 43.24 -29.72
CA VAL A 245 11.64 41.88 -29.93
C VAL A 245 12.38 41.27 -31.11
N LYS A 246 13.13 40.20 -30.84
CA LYS A 246 13.72 39.37 -31.90
C LYS A 246 12.84 38.16 -32.16
N TYR A 247 12.86 37.67 -33.39
CA TYR A 247 12.06 36.51 -33.79
C TYR A 247 12.99 35.34 -34.08
N GLN A 248 12.71 34.20 -33.47
CA GLN A 248 13.46 32.96 -33.67
C GLN A 248 12.63 31.99 -34.50
N VAL A 249 13.26 31.37 -35.49
CA VAL A 249 12.64 30.30 -36.28
C VAL A 249 12.90 28.97 -35.59
N GLY A 250 11.84 28.30 -35.17
CA GLY A 250 11.93 26.95 -34.63
C GLY A 250 12.16 25.91 -35.72
N ARG A 251 12.57 24.71 -35.30
CA ARG A 251 12.78 23.53 -36.19
C ARG A 251 11.66 23.28 -37.19
N THR A 252 10.40 23.46 -36.78
CA THR A 252 9.21 23.21 -37.62
C THR A 252 8.74 24.46 -38.36
N GLY A 253 9.58 25.49 -38.44
CA GLY A 253 9.25 26.80 -39.01
C GLY A 253 8.49 27.74 -38.09
N ALA A 254 8.12 27.30 -36.88
CA ALA A 254 7.33 28.12 -35.94
C ALA A 254 8.11 29.38 -35.51
N ILE A 255 7.51 30.55 -35.71
CA ILE A 255 8.12 31.84 -35.37
C ILE A 255 7.80 32.18 -33.91
N THR A 256 8.84 32.28 -33.09
CA THR A 256 8.71 32.60 -31.67
C THR A 256 9.28 33.98 -31.38
N PRO A 257 8.46 34.95 -30.95
CA PRO A 257 8.93 36.25 -30.52
C PRO A 257 9.63 36.15 -29.15
N VAL A 258 10.79 36.78 -29.05
CA VAL A 258 11.64 36.84 -27.85
C VAL A 258 11.90 38.30 -27.50
N ALA A 259 11.41 38.71 -26.34
CA ALA A 259 11.68 40.01 -25.76
C ALA A 259 13.15 40.11 -25.35
N HIS A 260 13.82 41.17 -25.78
CA HIS A 260 15.15 41.57 -25.31
C HIS A 260 14.98 42.69 -24.29
N LEU A 261 15.50 42.48 -23.09
CA LEU A 261 15.24 43.31 -21.92
C LEU A 261 16.51 44.04 -21.47
N ILE A 262 16.35 45.14 -20.73
CA ILE A 262 17.44 45.60 -19.85
C ILE A 262 17.73 44.48 -18.84
N PRO A 263 19.00 44.06 -18.66
CA PRO A 263 19.34 43.01 -17.71
C PRO A 263 18.78 43.32 -16.31
N VAL A 264 18.02 42.38 -15.75
CA VAL A 264 17.42 42.50 -14.42
C VAL A 264 17.67 41.22 -13.62
N ASN A 265 17.92 41.35 -12.32
CA ASN A 265 18.02 40.19 -11.44
C ASN A 265 16.61 39.67 -11.11
N LEU A 266 16.39 38.38 -11.37
CA LEU A 266 15.14 37.68 -11.07
C LEU A 266 15.45 36.28 -10.57
N ALA A 267 15.04 35.97 -9.33
CA ALA A 267 15.29 34.70 -8.67
C ALA A 267 16.76 34.23 -8.83
N GLY A 268 17.70 35.07 -8.39
CA GLY A 268 19.15 34.79 -8.41
C GLY A 268 19.84 34.77 -9.78
N THR A 269 19.15 35.03 -10.90
CA THR A 269 19.79 35.08 -12.23
C THR A 269 19.53 36.39 -12.96
N VAL A 270 20.49 36.84 -13.76
CA VAL A 270 20.33 37.99 -14.64
C VAL A 270 19.50 37.58 -15.87
N VAL A 271 18.27 38.06 -15.95
CA VAL A 271 17.38 37.87 -17.10
C VAL A 271 17.61 38.98 -18.13
N LYS A 272 18.01 38.58 -19.35
CA LYS A 272 18.19 39.50 -20.50
C LYS A 272 17.17 39.26 -21.62
N ARG A 273 16.51 38.10 -21.60
CA ARG A 273 15.56 37.67 -22.63
C ARG A 273 14.36 37.01 -21.97
N ALA A 274 13.17 37.22 -22.54
CA ALA A 274 11.94 36.58 -22.10
C ALA A 274 11.09 36.13 -23.29
N SER A 275 10.38 35.01 -23.13
CA SER A 275 9.45 34.51 -24.14
C SER A 275 8.22 35.42 -24.21
N LEU A 276 7.79 35.73 -25.43
CA LEU A 276 6.50 36.38 -25.72
C LEU A 276 5.46 35.39 -26.25
N HIS A 277 5.81 34.10 -26.35
CA HIS A 277 4.96 33.01 -26.86
C HIS A 277 4.56 33.13 -28.34
N ASN A 278 3.77 34.13 -28.73
CA ASN A 278 3.21 34.30 -30.08
C ASN A 278 2.70 35.73 -30.32
N ALA A 279 2.13 35.99 -31.50
CA ALA A 279 1.59 37.29 -31.87
C ALA A 279 0.40 37.72 -30.99
N ASP A 280 -0.51 36.80 -30.70
CA ASP A 280 -1.72 37.06 -29.90
C ASP A 280 -1.37 37.54 -28.48
N GLN A 281 -0.31 37.01 -27.89
CA GLN A 281 0.15 37.43 -26.57
C GLN A 281 0.73 38.85 -26.59
N ILE A 282 1.42 39.24 -27.66
CA ILE A 282 1.92 40.62 -27.84
C ILE A 282 0.75 41.59 -27.90
N GLU A 283 -0.27 41.24 -28.68
CA GLU A 283 -1.49 42.04 -28.83
C GLU A 283 -2.32 42.09 -27.53
N LYS A 284 -2.51 40.95 -26.86
CA LYS A 284 -3.24 40.85 -25.59
C LYS A 284 -2.61 41.69 -24.48
N LEU A 285 -1.28 41.75 -24.43
CA LEU A 285 -0.55 42.59 -23.47
C LEU A 285 -0.37 44.04 -23.96
N ASP A 286 -0.82 44.34 -25.18
CA ASP A 286 -0.65 45.61 -25.90
C ASP A 286 0.82 46.08 -25.91
N LEU A 287 1.78 45.15 -26.00
CA LEU A 287 3.20 45.43 -25.76
C LEU A 287 3.79 46.41 -26.79
N CYS A 288 4.59 47.36 -26.29
CA CYS A 288 5.27 48.37 -27.08
C CYS A 288 6.77 48.41 -26.75
N ILE A 289 7.61 48.75 -27.73
CA ILE A 289 9.05 48.93 -27.50
C ILE A 289 9.25 50.10 -26.53
N GLY A 290 10.13 49.92 -25.55
CA GLY A 290 10.37 50.87 -24.46
C GLY A 290 9.47 50.70 -23.24
N ASP A 291 8.47 49.79 -23.30
CA ASP A 291 7.59 49.54 -22.17
C ASP A 291 8.38 49.05 -20.95
N LYS A 292 7.98 49.52 -19.76
CA LYS A 292 8.34 48.86 -18.51
C LYS A 292 7.42 47.65 -18.34
N VAL A 293 8.01 46.46 -18.40
CA VAL A 293 7.33 45.17 -18.40
C VAL A 293 7.61 44.41 -17.10
N PHE A 294 6.61 43.66 -16.64
CA PHE A 294 6.74 42.71 -15.55
C PHE A 294 7.19 41.37 -16.09
N VAL A 295 8.30 40.86 -15.57
CA VAL A 295 8.95 39.64 -16.00
C VAL A 295 8.98 38.65 -14.85
N GLU A 296 8.50 37.44 -15.14
CA GLU A 296 8.37 36.34 -14.19
C GLU A 296 9.04 35.11 -14.80
N LYS A 297 9.60 34.21 -13.98
CA LYS A 297 10.02 32.88 -14.44
C LYS A 297 8.91 31.86 -14.24
N GLY A 298 8.40 31.30 -15.34
CA GLY A 298 7.51 30.14 -15.27
C GLY A 298 8.26 28.92 -14.76
N GLY A 299 7.82 28.37 -13.62
CA GLY A 299 8.45 27.20 -12.98
C GLY A 299 9.93 27.41 -12.66
N ASP A 300 10.33 28.65 -12.35
CA ASP A 300 11.68 29.10 -11.96
C ASP A 300 12.77 29.00 -13.03
N ILE A 301 12.41 28.63 -14.26
CA ILE A 301 13.38 28.36 -15.34
C ILE A 301 13.21 29.31 -16.53
N ILE A 302 12.01 29.44 -17.13
CA ILE A 302 11.82 30.20 -18.38
C ILE A 302 11.21 31.57 -18.09
N PRO A 303 11.92 32.69 -18.35
CA PRO A 303 11.37 34.03 -18.19
C PRO A 303 10.30 34.33 -19.24
N LYS A 304 9.17 34.91 -18.82
CA LYS A 304 8.05 35.34 -19.64
C LYS A 304 7.60 36.74 -19.20
N ILE A 305 7.03 37.50 -20.14
CA ILE A 305 6.39 38.79 -19.81
C ILE A 305 4.94 38.52 -19.39
N VAL A 306 4.57 39.02 -18.22
CA VAL A 306 3.23 38.80 -17.63
C VAL A 306 2.35 40.05 -17.65
N GLY A 307 2.94 41.23 -17.84
CA GLY A 307 2.20 42.48 -17.89
C GLY A 307 3.06 43.68 -18.24
N VAL A 308 2.38 44.79 -18.48
CA VAL A 308 2.99 46.10 -18.77
C VAL A 308 2.60 47.08 -17.67
N ALA A 309 3.55 47.88 -17.20
CA ALA A 309 3.27 48.94 -16.24
C ALA A 309 2.58 50.14 -16.91
N LYS A 310 1.95 51.01 -16.12
CA LYS A 310 1.23 52.19 -16.64
C LYS A 310 2.17 53.07 -17.47
N ARG A 311 1.82 53.33 -18.74
CA ARG A 311 2.63 54.10 -19.68
C ARG A 311 2.54 55.60 -19.41
N THR A 312 3.67 56.29 -19.58
CA THR A 312 3.77 57.76 -19.46
C THR A 312 4.19 58.45 -20.77
N ALA A 313 4.54 57.70 -21.81
CA ALA A 313 5.03 58.22 -23.10
C ALA A 313 4.29 57.58 -24.30
N THR A 314 4.41 58.20 -25.48
CA THR A 314 3.79 57.73 -26.72
C THR A 314 4.36 56.37 -27.15
N PRO A 315 3.52 55.32 -27.28
CA PRO A 315 4.00 53.96 -27.48
C PRO A 315 4.45 53.67 -28.92
N GLN A 316 5.64 53.07 -29.07
CA GLN A 316 6.05 52.45 -30.34
C GLN A 316 5.50 51.01 -30.40
N LYS A 317 4.42 50.80 -31.16
CA LYS A 317 3.80 49.48 -31.32
C LYS A 317 4.74 48.47 -31.97
N ILE A 318 4.65 47.22 -31.49
CA ILE A 318 5.38 46.09 -32.07
C ILE A 318 4.57 45.53 -33.23
N ASN A 319 5.08 45.69 -34.45
CA ASN A 319 4.53 45.01 -35.62
C ASN A 319 5.15 43.61 -35.72
N TYR A 320 4.30 42.58 -35.78
CA TYR A 320 4.77 41.23 -36.01
C TYR A 320 5.37 41.11 -37.41
N ILE A 321 6.48 40.37 -37.54
CA ILE A 321 7.15 40.21 -38.83
C ILE A 321 6.28 39.45 -39.83
N THR A 322 6.38 39.80 -41.11
CA THR A 322 5.64 39.15 -42.20
C THR A 322 6.49 38.16 -42.99
N HIS A 323 7.82 38.26 -42.91
CA HIS A 323 8.77 37.39 -43.61
C HIS A 323 9.69 36.71 -42.59
N CYS A 324 10.09 35.47 -42.88
CA CYS A 324 11.01 34.70 -42.05
C CYS A 324 12.34 35.44 -41.90
N PRO A 325 12.86 35.63 -40.66
CA PRO A 325 14.08 36.41 -40.45
C PRO A 325 15.32 35.74 -41.08
N ASP A 326 15.31 34.42 -41.26
CA ASP A 326 16.48 33.67 -41.75
C ASP A 326 16.48 33.40 -43.26
N CYS A 327 15.32 33.15 -43.87
CA CYS A 327 15.22 32.82 -45.30
C CYS A 327 14.32 33.77 -46.11
N GLN A 328 13.76 34.80 -45.47
CA GLN A 328 12.92 35.83 -46.09
C GLN A 328 11.65 35.31 -46.79
N THR A 329 11.27 34.03 -46.62
CA THR A 329 10.00 33.51 -47.11
C THR A 329 8.81 34.13 -46.36
N LEU A 330 7.72 34.44 -47.06
CA LEU A 330 6.49 34.96 -46.46
C LEU A 330 5.96 33.98 -45.39
N LEU A 331 5.61 34.51 -44.22
CA LEU A 331 5.11 33.70 -43.11
C LEU A 331 3.62 33.42 -43.28
N GLU A 332 3.23 32.20 -42.93
CA GLU A 332 1.85 31.75 -42.98
C GLU A 332 1.29 31.55 -41.56
N ARG A 333 0.04 31.94 -41.35
CA ARG A 333 -0.71 31.68 -40.12
C ARG A 333 -1.97 30.90 -40.47
N VAL A 334 -2.01 29.64 -40.05
CA VAL A 334 -3.16 28.75 -40.29
C VAL A 334 -4.33 29.18 -39.40
N THR A 335 -5.54 29.20 -39.94
CA THR A 335 -6.76 29.56 -39.20
C THR A 335 -6.93 28.67 -37.96
N GLY A 336 -7.02 29.30 -36.78
CA GLY A 336 -7.12 28.61 -35.49
C GLY A 336 -5.78 28.30 -34.80
N ASP A 337 -4.63 28.57 -35.42
CA ASP A 337 -3.32 28.50 -34.76
C ASP A 337 -2.86 29.90 -34.31
N ALA A 338 -2.24 29.96 -33.13
CA ALA A 338 -1.71 31.20 -32.55
C ALA A 338 -0.34 31.58 -33.13
N LYS A 339 0.39 30.62 -33.71
CA LYS A 339 1.75 30.82 -34.23
C LYS A 339 1.77 31.10 -35.73
N HIS A 340 2.75 31.91 -36.14
CA HIS A 340 3.15 32.03 -37.54
C HIS A 340 4.21 30.97 -37.86
N TYR A 341 4.25 30.50 -39.10
CA TYR A 341 5.20 29.49 -39.56
C TYR A 341 5.90 29.94 -40.84
N CYS A 342 7.19 29.62 -40.94
CA CYS A 342 7.92 29.67 -42.20
C CYS A 342 7.59 28.40 -43.02
N PRO A 343 6.93 28.52 -44.18
CA PRO A 343 6.54 27.37 -45.00
C PRO A 343 7.71 26.76 -45.78
N ASN A 344 8.86 27.45 -45.86
CA ASN A 344 10.06 26.95 -46.54
C ASN A 344 10.76 25.87 -45.72
N THR A 345 10.18 24.68 -45.75
CA THR A 345 10.72 23.54 -45.00
C THR A 345 12.03 23.07 -45.59
N SER A 346 12.28 23.12 -46.90
CA SER A 346 13.48 22.51 -47.50
C SER A 346 14.76 23.35 -47.40
N GLU A 347 14.66 24.67 -47.46
CA GLU A 347 15.84 25.55 -47.62
C GLU A 347 16.06 26.52 -46.46
N CYS A 348 15.08 26.67 -45.56
CA CYS A 348 15.25 27.54 -44.40
C CYS A 348 16.40 27.02 -43.49
N PRO A 349 17.49 27.78 -43.30
CA PRO A 349 18.67 27.31 -42.57
C PRO A 349 18.37 26.77 -41.19
N GLU A 350 17.58 27.48 -40.39
CA GLU A 350 17.22 27.07 -39.02
C GLU A 350 16.33 25.81 -39.00
N GLN A 351 15.47 25.61 -40.00
CA GLN A 351 14.69 24.38 -40.12
C GLN A 351 15.55 23.20 -40.54
N VAL A 352 16.52 23.40 -41.43
CA VAL A 352 17.48 22.37 -41.84
C VAL A 352 18.36 21.97 -40.66
N ILE A 353 19.02 22.93 -40.01
CA ILE A 353 19.85 22.70 -38.82
C ILE A 353 19.02 22.04 -37.72
N GLY A 354 17.82 22.55 -37.44
CA GLY A 354 16.93 22.00 -36.42
C GLY A 354 16.50 20.56 -36.70
N ARG A 355 16.28 20.19 -37.96
CA ARG A 355 15.98 18.80 -38.34
C ARG A 355 17.18 17.89 -38.16
N ILE A 356 18.38 18.35 -38.52
CA ILE A 356 19.62 17.61 -38.28
C ILE A 356 19.84 17.42 -36.77
N GLN A 357 19.69 18.48 -35.98
CA GLN A 357 19.77 18.42 -34.51
C GLN A 357 18.76 17.45 -33.91
N HIS A 358 17.53 17.42 -34.42
CA HIS A 358 16.53 16.45 -34.00
C HIS A 358 16.91 15.02 -34.37
N PHE A 359 17.38 14.80 -35.60
CA PHE A 359 17.82 13.50 -36.08
C PHE A 359 18.96 12.94 -35.24
N VAL A 360 19.97 13.75 -34.90
CA VAL A 360 21.09 13.29 -34.05
C VAL A 360 20.73 13.14 -32.57
N SER A 361 19.60 13.68 -32.14
CA SER A 361 19.25 13.77 -30.71
C SER A 361 19.21 12.39 -30.02
N ARG A 362 19.41 12.39 -28.69
CA ARG A 362 19.40 11.17 -27.87
C ARG A 362 18.15 10.30 -28.00
N LYS A 363 17.01 10.85 -28.42
CA LYS A 363 15.76 10.09 -28.60
C LYS A 363 15.55 9.58 -30.03
N ALA A 364 16.32 10.09 -30.99
CA ALA A 364 16.32 9.68 -32.38
C ALA A 364 17.56 8.81 -32.63
N MET A 365 18.55 9.28 -33.37
CA MET A 365 19.71 8.48 -33.81
C MET A 365 20.85 8.40 -32.79
N ASP A 366 20.81 9.19 -31.71
CA ASP A 366 21.79 9.15 -30.61
C ASP A 366 23.25 9.25 -31.05
N ILE A 367 23.55 10.25 -31.88
CA ILE A 367 24.90 10.42 -32.41
C ILE A 367 25.74 11.18 -31.38
N GLU A 368 26.47 10.45 -30.55
CA GLU A 368 27.39 11.03 -29.57
C GLU A 368 28.51 11.85 -30.23
N GLY A 369 28.91 12.93 -29.55
CA GLY A 369 29.95 13.86 -30.04
C GLY A 369 29.45 14.93 -31.02
N LEU A 370 28.24 14.79 -31.59
CA LEU A 370 27.70 15.71 -32.61
C LEU A 370 26.78 16.77 -31.96
N GLY A 371 27.40 17.77 -31.32
CA GLY A 371 26.72 18.86 -30.64
C GLY A 371 26.04 19.88 -31.56
N GLY A 372 25.11 20.67 -31.02
CA GLY A 372 24.34 21.66 -31.78
C GLY A 372 25.22 22.69 -32.51
N GLU A 373 26.28 23.19 -31.88
CA GLU A 373 27.22 24.13 -32.52
C GLU A 373 28.05 23.47 -33.63
N THR A 374 28.48 22.22 -33.43
CA THR A 374 29.18 21.44 -34.45
C THR A 374 28.32 21.26 -35.69
N ILE A 375 27.03 20.97 -35.54
CA ILE A 375 26.07 20.89 -36.67
C ILE A 375 25.99 22.21 -37.41
N VAL A 376 25.86 23.33 -36.68
CA VAL A 376 25.82 24.67 -37.27
C VAL A 376 27.09 24.93 -38.08
N THR A 377 28.27 24.56 -37.55
CA THR A 377 29.56 24.71 -38.24
C THR A 377 29.63 23.86 -39.49
N LEU A 378 29.29 22.56 -39.41
CA LEU A 378 29.26 21.65 -40.56
C LEU A 378 28.32 22.15 -41.66
N TYR A 379 27.14 22.66 -41.27
CA TYR A 379 26.17 23.23 -42.20
C TYR A 379 26.71 24.51 -42.86
N LYS A 380 27.25 25.45 -42.07
CA LYS A 380 27.82 26.71 -42.58
C LYS A 380 29.02 26.50 -43.51
N LYS A 381 29.82 25.46 -43.27
CA LYS A 381 30.93 25.05 -44.16
C LYS A 381 30.46 24.28 -45.39
N GLY A 382 29.15 24.00 -45.51
CA GLY A 382 28.57 23.30 -46.64
C GLY A 382 28.86 21.80 -46.67
N LEU A 383 29.40 21.24 -45.59
CA LEU A 383 29.74 19.82 -45.46
C LEU A 383 28.50 18.94 -45.26
N ILE A 384 27.45 19.50 -44.67
CA ILE A 384 26.13 18.87 -44.57
C ILE A 384 25.03 19.85 -44.96
N LYS A 385 24.02 19.36 -45.67
CA LYS A 385 22.82 20.12 -46.10
C LYS A 385 21.53 19.40 -45.73
N ASN A 386 21.60 18.11 -45.44
CA ASN A 386 20.48 17.30 -44.95
C ASN A 386 20.99 16.19 -44.01
N ILE A 387 20.08 15.38 -43.47
CA ILE A 387 20.41 14.31 -42.52
C ILE A 387 21.18 13.14 -43.14
N ALA A 388 21.07 12.90 -44.44
CA ALA A 388 21.78 11.83 -45.12
C ALA A 388 23.28 12.16 -45.32
N ASP A 389 23.63 13.44 -45.48
CA ASP A 389 25.01 13.88 -45.68
C ASP A 389 25.92 13.56 -44.48
N LEU A 390 25.33 13.37 -43.29
CA LEU A 390 26.06 12.90 -42.10
C LEU A 390 26.81 11.58 -42.37
N TYR A 391 26.22 10.69 -43.17
CA TYR A 391 26.78 9.37 -43.45
C TYR A 391 27.86 9.36 -44.53
N SER A 392 28.13 10.52 -45.16
CA SER A 392 29.22 10.71 -46.11
C SER A 392 30.45 11.43 -45.54
N LEU A 393 30.36 11.98 -44.31
CA LEU A 393 31.45 12.70 -43.68
C LEU A 393 32.70 11.82 -43.51
N GLN A 394 33.86 12.39 -43.81
CA GLN A 394 35.17 11.78 -43.60
C GLN A 394 35.88 12.42 -42.41
N LYS A 395 36.89 11.74 -41.87
CA LYS A 395 37.63 12.21 -40.69
C LYS A 395 38.24 13.60 -40.91
N ASN A 396 38.83 13.81 -42.08
CA ASN A 396 39.48 15.05 -42.46
C ASN A 396 38.49 16.22 -42.62
N ASP A 397 37.20 15.95 -42.86
CA ASP A 397 36.18 17.00 -42.93
C ASP A 397 35.89 17.61 -41.54
N ILE A 398 36.20 16.85 -40.47
CA ILE A 398 35.87 17.19 -39.08
C ILE A 398 37.12 17.64 -38.32
N SER A 399 38.27 16.96 -38.47
CA SER A 399 39.48 17.23 -37.67
C SER A 399 40.17 18.56 -37.99
N VAL A 400 39.82 19.20 -39.11
CA VAL A 400 40.30 20.53 -39.50
C VAL A 400 39.43 21.68 -38.98
N LEU A 401 38.32 21.36 -38.29
CA LEU A 401 37.41 22.36 -37.75
C LEU A 401 37.91 22.87 -36.38
N GLU A 402 37.79 24.17 -36.18
CA GLU A 402 38.20 24.83 -34.95
C GLU A 402 37.48 24.23 -33.73
N GLY A 403 38.25 23.80 -32.72
CA GLY A 403 37.74 23.14 -31.51
C GLY A 403 37.50 21.63 -31.63
N LEU A 404 37.72 21.01 -32.80
CA LEU A 404 37.56 19.58 -33.03
C LEU A 404 38.90 18.95 -33.47
N GLY A 405 39.53 18.18 -32.56
CA GLY A 405 40.74 17.41 -32.88
C GLY A 405 40.44 16.03 -33.45
N GLU A 406 41.49 15.31 -33.86
CA GLU A 406 41.43 13.93 -34.40
C GLU A 406 40.56 12.99 -33.56
N LYS A 407 40.69 13.04 -32.24
CA LYS A 407 39.91 12.19 -31.31
C LYS A 407 38.42 12.54 -31.29
N SER A 408 38.08 13.82 -31.42
CA SER A 408 36.67 14.26 -31.51
C SER A 408 36.06 13.84 -32.85
N ALA A 409 36.83 13.90 -33.93
CA ALA A 409 36.42 13.41 -35.24
C ALA A 409 36.16 11.90 -35.22
N ASP A 410 37.04 11.11 -34.59
CA ASP A 410 36.85 9.67 -34.41
C ASP A 410 35.57 9.36 -33.61
N ASN A 411 35.33 10.08 -32.51
CA ASN A 411 34.12 9.92 -31.70
C ASN A 411 32.84 10.21 -32.50
N ILE A 412 32.83 11.30 -33.28
CA ILE A 412 31.68 11.68 -34.12
C ILE A 412 31.42 10.61 -35.19
N LEU A 413 32.46 10.15 -35.89
CA LEU A 413 32.33 9.11 -36.91
C LEU A 413 31.86 7.79 -36.33
N ASN A 414 32.40 7.39 -35.17
CA ASN A 414 31.95 6.21 -34.45
C ASN A 414 30.47 6.32 -34.03
N GLY A 415 30.05 7.51 -33.58
CA GLY A 415 28.64 7.81 -33.30
C GLY A 415 27.77 7.64 -34.55
N ILE A 416 28.20 8.17 -35.70
CA ILE A 416 27.47 8.06 -36.98
C ILE A 416 27.37 6.59 -37.42
N ILE A 417 28.45 5.82 -37.32
CA ILE A 417 28.45 4.39 -37.66
C ILE A 417 27.49 3.61 -36.74
N THR A 418 27.57 3.84 -35.43
CA THR A 418 26.71 3.19 -34.43
C THR A 418 25.23 3.54 -34.64
N SER A 419 24.94 4.76 -35.09
CA SER A 419 23.57 5.21 -35.34
C SER A 419 22.83 4.38 -36.40
N LYS A 420 23.54 3.72 -37.32
CA LYS A 420 22.94 2.88 -38.38
C LYS A 420 22.16 1.68 -37.82
N THR A 421 22.53 1.21 -36.62
CA THR A 421 21.91 0.07 -35.94
C THR A 421 20.77 0.45 -34.99
N VAL A 422 20.42 1.74 -34.92
CA VAL A 422 19.30 2.23 -34.10
C VAL A 422 17.97 1.64 -34.62
N SER A 423 17.03 1.38 -33.70
CA SER A 423 15.76 0.74 -34.01
C SER A 423 14.87 1.59 -34.92
N PHE A 424 14.05 0.93 -35.75
CA PHE A 424 13.24 1.60 -36.76
C PHE A 424 12.28 2.67 -36.19
N ASP A 425 11.71 2.46 -34.98
CA ASP A 425 10.87 3.46 -34.32
C ASP A 425 11.60 4.77 -34.05
N ARG A 426 12.89 4.70 -33.71
CA ARG A 426 13.74 5.86 -33.46
C ARG A 426 14.20 6.52 -34.74
N VAL A 427 14.45 5.75 -35.80
CA VAL A 427 14.70 6.26 -37.16
C VAL A 427 13.48 7.04 -37.65
N LEU A 428 12.29 6.45 -37.53
CA LEU A 428 11.01 7.08 -37.93
C LEU A 428 10.74 8.36 -37.13
N PHE A 429 11.02 8.36 -35.83
CA PHE A 429 10.97 9.58 -35.02
C PHE A 429 12.00 10.62 -35.51
N GLY A 430 13.22 10.19 -35.84
CA GLY A 430 14.30 11.02 -36.36
C GLY A 430 13.97 11.73 -37.67
N LEU A 431 13.16 11.13 -38.56
CA LEU A 431 12.70 11.77 -39.80
C LEU A 431 11.92 13.06 -39.55
N GLY A 432 11.32 13.23 -38.36
CA GLY A 432 10.68 14.48 -37.97
C GLY A 432 9.36 14.78 -38.69
N ILE A 433 8.59 13.75 -39.04
CA ILE A 433 7.25 13.88 -39.64
C ILE A 433 6.35 14.70 -38.68
N ARG A 434 5.59 15.66 -39.22
CA ARG A 434 4.77 16.57 -38.41
C ARG A 434 3.74 15.78 -37.59
N PHE A 435 3.56 16.17 -36.33
CA PHE A 435 2.72 15.51 -35.32
C PHE A 435 3.12 14.08 -34.91
N VAL A 436 4.14 13.48 -35.53
CA VAL A 436 4.63 12.14 -35.16
C VAL A 436 5.67 12.26 -34.05
N GLY A 437 5.22 12.06 -32.80
CA GLY A 437 6.09 11.99 -31.63
C GLY A 437 6.76 10.62 -31.47
N ALA A 438 7.66 10.47 -30.49
CA ALA A 438 8.40 9.21 -30.29
C ALA A 438 7.49 8.01 -29.98
N ILE A 439 6.39 8.22 -29.25
CA ILE A 439 5.40 7.17 -28.94
C ILE A 439 4.65 6.80 -30.23
N THR A 440 4.11 7.79 -30.93
CA THR A 440 3.42 7.59 -32.21
C THR A 440 4.31 6.89 -33.24
N ALA A 441 5.58 7.29 -33.36
CA ALA A 441 6.56 6.64 -34.23
C ALA A 441 6.76 5.17 -33.85
N LYS A 442 6.81 4.85 -32.55
CA LYS A 442 6.88 3.47 -32.08
C LYS A 442 5.63 2.68 -32.43
N THR A 443 4.44 3.26 -32.24
CA THR A 443 3.16 2.62 -32.59
C THR A 443 3.08 2.35 -34.10
N ILE A 444 3.43 3.34 -34.93
CA ILE A 444 3.48 3.20 -36.40
C ILE A 444 4.48 2.13 -36.81
N ALA A 445 5.72 2.19 -36.32
CA ALA A 445 6.76 1.22 -36.66
C ALA A 445 6.35 -0.21 -36.26
N GLN A 446 5.72 -0.39 -35.09
CA GLN A 446 5.24 -1.68 -34.63
C GLN A 446 4.07 -2.22 -35.46
N HIS A 447 3.17 -1.36 -35.93
CA HIS A 447 2.01 -1.74 -36.73
C HIS A 447 2.39 -2.07 -38.17
N PHE A 448 3.17 -1.21 -38.83
CA PHE A 448 3.49 -1.32 -40.27
C PHE A 448 4.81 -2.06 -40.56
N LYS A 449 5.67 -2.26 -39.56
CA LYS A 449 6.95 -3.02 -39.59
C LYS A 449 8.08 -2.43 -40.43
N ASN A 450 7.81 -1.83 -41.58
CA ASN A 450 8.81 -1.20 -42.44
C ASN A 450 8.29 0.09 -43.08
N ILE A 451 9.21 0.89 -43.63
CA ILE A 451 8.89 2.21 -44.19
C ILE A 451 8.03 2.11 -45.46
N GLU A 452 8.20 1.07 -46.27
CA GLU A 452 7.45 0.86 -47.51
C GLU A 452 5.97 0.60 -47.25
N ASN A 453 5.65 -0.14 -46.18
CA ASN A 453 4.28 -0.41 -45.77
C ASN A 453 3.58 0.85 -45.26
N ILE A 454 4.32 1.75 -44.57
CA ILE A 454 3.79 3.05 -44.15
C ILE A 454 3.54 3.92 -45.39
N ALA A 455 4.50 3.96 -46.33
CA ALA A 455 4.40 4.75 -47.55
C ALA A 455 3.21 4.35 -48.44
N LYS A 456 2.81 3.07 -48.43
CA LYS A 456 1.69 2.53 -49.21
C LYS A 456 0.35 2.52 -48.45
N ALA A 457 0.33 2.86 -47.16
CA ALA A 457 -0.88 2.77 -46.36
C ALA A 457 -1.89 3.87 -46.78
N PRO A 458 -3.15 3.52 -47.09
CA PRO A 458 -4.18 4.52 -47.35
C PRO A 458 -4.55 5.28 -46.06
N PHE A 459 -5.13 6.47 -46.22
CA PHE A 459 -5.48 7.36 -45.10
C PHE A 459 -6.36 6.67 -44.05
N GLU A 460 -7.33 5.87 -44.49
CA GLU A 460 -8.24 5.12 -43.62
C GLU A 460 -7.48 4.11 -42.75
N LYS A 461 -6.51 3.40 -43.33
CA LYS A 461 -5.70 2.42 -42.59
C LYS A 461 -4.76 3.09 -41.59
N LEU A 462 -4.30 4.31 -41.88
CA LEU A 462 -3.51 5.10 -40.94
C LEU A 462 -4.36 5.53 -39.74
N THR A 463 -5.60 5.99 -39.96
CA THR A 463 -6.53 6.44 -38.90
C THR A 463 -7.09 5.29 -38.04
N GLU A 464 -7.14 4.06 -38.57
CA GLU A 464 -7.47 2.86 -37.78
C GLU A 464 -6.39 2.46 -36.78
N THR A 465 -5.16 2.98 -36.92
CA THR A 465 -4.06 2.65 -36.01
C THR A 465 -4.24 3.39 -34.67
N PRO A 466 -4.11 2.70 -33.52
CA PRO A 466 -4.23 3.34 -32.21
C PRO A 466 -3.32 4.56 -32.07
N GLU A 467 -3.84 5.64 -31.46
CA GLU A 467 -3.15 6.93 -31.27
C GLU A 467 -2.91 7.77 -32.54
N ILE A 468 -3.41 7.36 -33.71
CA ILE A 468 -3.34 8.13 -34.96
C ILE A 468 -4.71 8.73 -35.29
N GLY A 469 -4.84 10.05 -35.17
CA GLY A 469 -6.00 10.79 -35.68
C GLY A 469 -5.75 11.42 -37.05
N ASP A 470 -6.79 12.00 -37.64
CA ASP A 470 -6.81 12.56 -39.01
C ASP A 470 -5.61 13.47 -39.32
N LYS A 471 -5.22 14.35 -38.39
CA LYS A 471 -4.08 15.27 -38.57
C LYS A 471 -2.74 14.54 -38.72
N ILE A 472 -2.55 13.45 -37.98
CA ILE A 472 -1.31 12.65 -38.01
C ILE A 472 -1.30 11.82 -39.29
N ALA A 473 -2.43 11.18 -39.62
CA ALA A 473 -2.58 10.41 -40.86
C ALA A 473 -2.29 11.28 -42.09
N GLN A 474 -2.88 12.49 -42.17
CA GLN A 474 -2.62 13.42 -43.27
C GLN A 474 -1.14 13.82 -43.35
N SER A 475 -0.50 14.11 -42.22
CA SER A 475 0.92 14.49 -42.20
C SER A 475 1.85 13.37 -42.68
N ILE A 476 1.48 12.11 -42.46
CA ILE A 476 2.21 10.95 -42.99
C ILE A 476 2.02 10.85 -44.51
N VAL A 477 0.77 10.98 -44.99
CA VAL A 477 0.47 10.97 -46.43
C VAL A 477 1.23 12.09 -47.16
N ASP A 478 1.17 13.31 -46.65
CA ASP A 478 1.85 14.47 -47.23
C ASP A 478 3.38 14.28 -47.25
N PHE A 479 3.94 13.69 -46.20
CA PHE A 479 5.38 13.41 -46.13
C PHE A 479 5.85 12.45 -47.22
N PHE A 480 5.09 11.37 -47.48
CA PHE A 480 5.39 10.41 -48.53
C PHE A 480 4.93 10.85 -49.92
N ALA A 481 4.09 11.88 -50.04
CA ALA A 481 3.75 12.49 -51.34
C ALA A 481 4.90 13.33 -51.91
N ASP A 482 5.76 13.90 -51.05
CA ASP A 482 6.92 14.71 -51.46
C ASP A 482 8.09 13.84 -51.95
N GLU A 483 8.44 14.01 -53.23
CA GLU A 483 9.56 13.30 -53.88
C GLU A 483 10.92 13.54 -53.19
N LYS A 484 11.15 14.72 -52.59
CA LYS A 484 12.40 15.00 -51.87
C LYS A 484 12.57 14.08 -50.66
N ASN A 485 11.47 13.78 -49.95
CA ASN A 485 11.50 12.88 -48.80
C ASN A 485 11.72 11.43 -49.23
N LYS A 486 11.17 11.01 -50.38
CA LYS A 486 11.45 9.67 -50.95
C LYS A 486 12.93 9.50 -51.30
N ILE A 487 13.54 10.51 -51.93
CA ILE A 487 14.97 10.52 -52.25
C ILE A 487 15.81 10.47 -50.96
N LEU A 488 15.41 11.21 -49.93
CA LEU A 488 16.09 11.22 -48.64
C LEU A 488 16.08 9.83 -47.98
N ILE A 489 14.92 9.17 -47.93
CA ILE A 489 14.77 7.83 -47.37
C ILE A 489 15.66 6.84 -48.13
N ASN A 490 15.62 6.86 -49.47
CA ASN A 490 16.44 5.96 -50.29
C ASN A 490 17.94 6.18 -50.06
N THR A 491 18.38 7.44 -49.91
CA THR A 491 19.78 7.76 -49.60
C THR A 491 20.19 7.22 -48.22
N LEU A 492 19.34 7.37 -47.21
CA LEU A 492 19.58 6.83 -45.87
C LEU A 492 19.59 5.29 -45.85
N GLN A 493 18.70 4.65 -46.61
CA GLN A 493 18.68 3.19 -46.81
C GLN A 493 19.99 2.71 -47.44
N LYS A 494 20.47 3.38 -48.50
CA LYS A 494 21.78 3.07 -49.13
C LYS A 494 22.96 3.30 -48.19
N ALA A 495 22.87 4.27 -47.27
CA ALA A 495 23.87 4.50 -46.24
C ALA A 495 23.89 3.43 -45.14
N GLY A 496 22.91 2.51 -45.12
CA GLY A 496 22.81 1.40 -44.17
C GLY A 496 21.95 1.69 -42.93
N VAL A 497 21.14 2.75 -42.94
CA VAL A 497 20.20 3.05 -41.85
C VAL A 497 19.04 2.05 -41.87
N THR A 498 18.63 1.58 -40.69
CA THR A 498 17.61 0.53 -40.54
C THR A 498 16.18 1.09 -40.64
N PHE A 499 15.49 0.85 -41.78
CA PHE A 499 14.10 1.29 -42.05
C PHE A 499 13.04 0.20 -41.89
N GLU A 500 13.43 -0.91 -41.30
CA GLU A 500 12.56 -2.02 -40.98
C GLU A 500 12.82 -2.41 -39.55
N ILE A 501 11.79 -2.88 -38.85
CA ILE A 501 12.04 -3.71 -37.69
C ILE A 501 12.77 -4.92 -38.24
N LYS A 502 14.09 -4.99 -38.03
CA LYS A 502 14.83 -6.23 -38.16
C LYS A 502 14.14 -7.20 -37.22
N GLU A 503 13.26 -8.03 -37.76
CA GLU A 503 12.98 -9.30 -37.13
C GLU A 503 14.34 -9.94 -37.03
N ASN A 504 14.88 -10.02 -35.81
CA ASN A 504 16.05 -10.81 -35.58
C ASN A 504 15.68 -12.21 -36.08
N ASN A 505 16.14 -12.55 -37.29
CA ASN A 505 16.44 -13.92 -37.67
C ASN A 505 17.64 -14.42 -36.84
N GLU A 506 17.59 -14.19 -35.53
CA GLU A 506 18.21 -15.03 -34.53
C GLU A 506 17.21 -16.12 -34.12
N HIS A 507 16.39 -16.58 -35.08
CA HIS A 507 15.78 -17.90 -35.02
C HIS A 507 16.86 -18.96 -35.08
N LYS A 508 17.51 -19.16 -33.92
CA LYS A 508 18.41 -20.30 -33.70
C LYS A 508 17.70 -21.63 -34.00
N SER A 509 16.37 -21.67 -33.83
CA SER A 509 15.52 -22.80 -34.21
C SER A 509 14.03 -22.42 -34.21
N ASN A 510 13.20 -23.30 -34.76
CA ASN A 510 11.74 -23.14 -34.81
C ASN A 510 11.03 -23.88 -33.66
N VAL A 511 11.78 -24.42 -32.70
CA VAL A 511 11.29 -25.38 -31.69
C VAL A 511 10.16 -24.81 -30.82
N LEU A 512 10.10 -23.48 -30.64
CA LEU A 512 9.06 -22.83 -29.83
C LEU A 512 7.97 -22.14 -30.67
N GLU A 513 7.92 -22.38 -31.98
CA GLU A 513 6.93 -21.76 -32.88
C GLU A 513 5.50 -22.11 -32.48
N GLY A 514 4.64 -21.08 -32.40
CA GLY A 514 3.25 -21.22 -31.97
C GLY A 514 3.03 -21.32 -30.47
N LYS A 515 4.09 -21.36 -29.66
CA LYS A 515 4.03 -21.50 -28.20
C LYS A 515 4.11 -20.15 -27.48
N ILE A 516 3.24 -19.92 -26.51
CA ILE A 516 3.13 -18.68 -25.75
C ILE A 516 3.69 -18.84 -24.32
N PHE A 517 4.64 -18.00 -23.92
CA PHE A 517 5.39 -18.05 -22.68
C PHE A 517 5.09 -16.84 -21.78
N VAL A 518 5.09 -17.01 -20.45
CA VAL A 518 5.09 -15.92 -19.46
C VAL A 518 6.30 -16.09 -18.54
N VAL A 519 7.09 -15.04 -18.32
CA VAL A 519 8.31 -15.11 -17.47
C VAL A 519 8.09 -14.31 -16.19
N SER A 520 8.31 -14.90 -15.02
CA SER A 520 8.09 -14.32 -13.68
C SER A 520 9.19 -14.74 -12.68
N GLY A 521 9.45 -13.99 -11.60
CA GLY A 521 10.50 -14.29 -10.61
C GLY A 521 11.92 -13.79 -10.95
N VAL A 522 12.88 -14.07 -10.05
CA VAL A 522 14.31 -13.70 -10.16
C VAL A 522 15.12 -14.94 -10.51
N PHE A 523 16.04 -14.84 -11.47
CA PHE A 523 16.81 -15.96 -12.01
C PHE A 523 18.31 -15.68 -11.86
N GLU A 524 19.08 -16.68 -11.44
CA GLU A 524 20.50 -16.54 -11.11
C GLU A 524 21.42 -16.29 -12.32
N LYS A 525 21.09 -16.87 -13.49
CA LYS A 525 21.97 -16.86 -14.68
C LYS A 525 21.56 -15.90 -15.80
N TYR A 526 20.28 -15.55 -15.90
CA TYR A 526 19.75 -14.69 -16.96
C TYR A 526 18.78 -13.69 -16.37
N THR A 527 18.81 -12.44 -16.83
CA THR A 527 17.76 -11.48 -16.44
C THR A 527 16.43 -11.84 -17.09
N ARG A 528 15.32 -11.39 -16.48
CA ARG A 528 13.96 -11.61 -17.00
C ARG A 528 13.84 -11.15 -18.46
N ASP A 529 14.43 -10.02 -18.83
CA ASP A 529 14.38 -9.52 -20.21
C ASP A 529 15.32 -10.27 -21.15
N ALA A 530 16.45 -10.81 -20.65
CA ALA A 530 17.29 -11.72 -21.42
C ALA A 530 16.55 -13.03 -21.78
N LEU A 531 15.77 -13.60 -20.85
CA LEU A 531 14.95 -14.79 -21.09
C LEU A 531 13.82 -14.54 -22.09
N LYS A 532 13.14 -13.40 -22.00
CA LYS A 532 12.12 -13.02 -22.98
C LYS A 532 12.71 -12.87 -24.38
N ASN A 533 13.89 -12.26 -24.49
CA ASN A 533 14.62 -12.17 -25.74
C ASN A 533 15.02 -13.54 -26.27
N LEU A 534 15.47 -14.48 -25.41
CA LEU A 534 15.83 -15.84 -25.81
C LEU A 534 14.63 -16.64 -26.35
N ILE A 535 13.48 -16.55 -25.69
CA ILE A 535 12.24 -17.23 -26.12
C ILE A 535 11.78 -16.70 -27.48
N THR A 536 11.82 -15.37 -27.64
CA THR A 536 11.47 -14.70 -28.90
C THR A 536 12.46 -15.10 -30.01
N LYS A 537 13.74 -15.22 -29.68
CA LYS A 537 14.76 -15.78 -30.58
C LYS A 537 14.42 -17.20 -31.03
N HIS A 538 13.72 -18.08 -30.30
CA HIS A 538 13.37 -19.44 -30.79
C HIS A 538 11.93 -19.57 -31.36
N ARG A 539 11.31 -18.48 -31.83
CA ARG A 539 9.91 -18.38 -32.36
C ARG A 539 8.78 -18.54 -31.33
N GLY A 540 9.10 -18.51 -30.03
CA GLY A 540 8.10 -18.46 -28.96
C GLY A 540 7.52 -17.05 -28.78
N LYS A 541 6.22 -16.94 -28.54
CA LYS A 541 5.55 -15.68 -28.17
C LYS A 541 5.68 -15.46 -26.67
N VAL A 542 5.97 -14.23 -26.22
CA VAL A 542 5.97 -13.90 -24.78
C VAL A 542 4.75 -13.03 -24.46
N SER A 543 3.94 -13.45 -23.49
CA SER A 543 2.78 -12.71 -22.98
C SER A 543 3.11 -12.03 -21.65
N GLY A 544 2.51 -10.85 -21.42
CA GLY A 544 2.65 -10.10 -20.16
C GLY A 544 1.80 -10.66 -19.01
N SER A 545 0.80 -11.48 -19.33
CA SER A 545 -0.11 -12.11 -18.38
C SER A 545 -0.44 -13.54 -18.81
N ILE A 546 -0.76 -14.40 -17.84
CA ILE A 546 -1.18 -15.77 -18.12
C ILE A 546 -2.62 -15.71 -18.64
N SER A 547 -2.87 -16.33 -19.78
CA SER A 547 -4.19 -16.44 -20.41
C SER A 547 -4.47 -17.89 -20.80
N GLY A 548 -5.70 -18.20 -21.22
CA GLY A 548 -6.05 -19.53 -21.73
C GLY A 548 -5.30 -19.94 -23.01
N LYS A 549 -4.50 -19.05 -23.60
CA LYS A 549 -3.64 -19.33 -24.76
C LYS A 549 -2.16 -19.49 -24.37
N THR A 550 -1.81 -19.37 -23.09
CA THR A 550 -0.42 -19.48 -22.61
C THR A 550 0.00 -20.94 -22.53
N ASP A 551 1.03 -21.33 -23.29
CA ASP A 551 1.56 -22.69 -23.29
C ASP A 551 2.56 -22.96 -22.15
N PHE A 552 3.35 -21.96 -21.72
CA PHE A 552 4.45 -22.15 -20.77
C PHE A 552 4.63 -20.95 -19.81
N VAL A 553 5.09 -21.21 -18.59
CA VAL A 553 5.46 -20.17 -17.61
C VAL A 553 6.86 -20.48 -17.05
N LEU A 554 7.80 -19.53 -17.11
CA LEU A 554 9.13 -19.64 -16.49
C LEU A 554 9.14 -18.87 -15.16
N ALA A 555 9.53 -19.54 -14.06
CA ALA A 555 9.56 -19.00 -12.70
C ALA A 555 10.90 -19.26 -11.96
N GLY A 556 11.36 -18.33 -11.11
CA GLY A 556 12.56 -18.47 -10.25
C GLY A 556 12.26 -18.32 -8.73
N PRO A 557 13.16 -18.80 -7.82
CA PRO A 557 12.89 -18.93 -6.37
C PRO A 557 12.91 -17.62 -5.56
N SER A 558 12.37 -17.68 -4.33
CA SER A 558 12.28 -16.59 -3.32
C SER A 558 12.78 -17.07 -1.94
N HIS A 559 13.26 -16.15 -1.09
CA HIS A 559 14.24 -16.39 -0.01
C HIS A 559 13.71 -16.90 1.36
N LYS A 560 12.44 -17.27 1.54
CA LYS A 560 11.90 -17.54 2.90
C LYS A 560 11.42 -18.99 3.04
N ASP A 561 12.09 -19.79 3.90
CA ASP A 561 11.48 -20.69 4.92
C ASP A 561 12.28 -21.99 5.26
N GLY A 562 12.40 -22.31 6.57
CA GLY A 562 12.85 -23.56 7.21
C GLY A 562 12.64 -23.48 8.76
N VAL A 563 12.63 -24.52 9.65
CA VAL A 563 12.41 -25.98 9.62
C VAL A 563 11.92 -26.50 11.03
N TYR A 564 10.93 -27.44 11.07
CA TYR A 564 10.48 -28.45 12.09
C TYR A 564 9.55 -28.20 13.32
N ALA A 565 8.61 -29.16 13.50
CA ALA A 565 7.69 -29.44 14.64
C ALA A 565 7.49 -30.99 14.90
N PHE A 566 6.75 -31.38 15.96
CA PHE A 566 6.78 -32.62 16.81
C PHE A 566 5.64 -33.72 16.60
N CYS A 567 5.66 -34.90 17.29
CA CYS A 567 4.94 -36.19 17.00
C CYS A 567 4.36 -37.04 18.20
N SER A 568 3.39 -37.99 17.98
CA SER A 568 3.12 -39.25 18.77
C SER A 568 2.19 -40.31 18.06
N GLY A 569 2.28 -41.63 18.38
CA GLY A 569 1.75 -42.83 17.63
C GLY A 569 1.06 -44.00 18.40
N GLY A 570 0.90 -45.20 17.77
CA GLY A 570 0.16 -46.43 18.22
C GLY A 570 0.75 -47.80 17.74
N ASP A 571 0.25 -48.98 18.21
CA ASP A 571 0.91 -50.32 18.37
C ASP A 571 0.89 -51.34 17.17
N GLN A 572 1.93 -52.18 17.01
CA GLN A 572 2.17 -53.13 15.89
C GLN A 572 2.44 -54.61 16.17
N LYS A 573 1.82 -55.16 17.19
CA LYS A 573 1.88 -56.62 17.42
C LYS A 573 1.05 -57.47 16.45
N THR A 574 0.29 -56.89 15.52
CA THR A 574 -0.70 -57.60 14.68
C THR A 574 -0.27 -57.91 13.24
N ARG A 575 1.01 -57.71 12.87
CA ARG A 575 1.46 -57.88 11.48
C ARG A 575 2.18 -59.21 11.22
N GLY A 576 1.53 -60.11 10.46
CA GLY A 576 2.15 -61.30 9.84
C GLY A 576 2.80 -61.01 8.49
N THR A 577 3.62 -61.93 7.98
CA THR A 577 4.46 -61.76 6.76
C THR A 577 3.67 -61.57 5.46
N ALA A 578 2.40 -61.97 5.41
CA ALA A 578 1.52 -61.81 4.24
C ALA A 578 0.49 -60.67 4.37
N GLY A 579 0.51 -59.88 5.46
CA GLY A 579 -0.48 -58.82 5.73
C GLY A 579 -1.60 -59.23 6.70
N TYR A 580 -2.62 -58.36 6.87
CA TYR A 580 -3.75 -58.58 7.79
C TYR A 580 -4.76 -59.58 7.21
N VAL A 581 -4.98 -60.69 7.92
CA VAL A 581 -6.08 -61.64 7.68
C VAL A 581 -7.15 -61.34 8.71
N GLY A 582 -8.39 -61.09 8.27
CA GLY A 582 -9.49 -60.93 9.22
C GLY A 582 -9.82 -62.26 9.91
N ASP A 583 -10.54 -62.23 11.03
CA ASP A 583 -10.98 -63.43 11.76
C ASP A 583 -11.86 -64.37 10.91
N ASP A 584 -12.39 -63.89 9.78
CA ASP A 584 -13.15 -64.65 8.78
C ASP A 584 -12.27 -65.37 7.74
N GLY A 585 -10.95 -65.36 7.91
CA GLY A 585 -10.00 -66.02 7.01
C GLY A 585 -9.83 -65.35 5.65
N ARG A 586 -10.52 -64.22 5.40
CA ARG A 586 -10.38 -63.46 4.16
C ARG A 586 -9.20 -62.52 4.28
N HIS A 587 -8.31 -62.60 3.28
CA HIS A 587 -7.22 -61.65 3.13
C HIS A 587 -7.83 -60.26 2.89
N ARG A 588 -7.66 -59.35 3.86
CA ARG A 588 -8.00 -57.96 3.61
C ARG A 588 -6.95 -57.38 2.68
N LEU A 589 -7.40 -56.49 1.79
CA LEU A 589 -6.58 -55.90 0.73
C LEU A 589 -5.19 -55.59 1.28
N ASN A 590 -4.17 -56.13 0.62
CA ASN A 590 -2.79 -55.88 0.98
C ASN A 590 -2.56 -54.38 0.86
N ILE A 591 -2.65 -53.69 1.99
CA ILE A 591 -2.74 -52.24 2.04
C ILE A 591 -1.46 -51.61 1.48
N LEU A 592 -0.35 -52.34 1.55
CA LEU A 592 0.92 -51.96 0.92
C LEU A 592 0.82 -51.99 -0.60
N GLU A 593 0.12 -52.95 -1.18
CA GLU A 593 -0.12 -53.04 -2.63
C GLU A 593 -1.01 -51.89 -3.11
N VAL A 594 -2.05 -51.56 -2.36
CA VAL A 594 -2.95 -50.41 -2.63
C VAL A 594 -2.19 -49.09 -2.54
N GLN A 595 -1.42 -48.90 -1.46
CA GLN A 595 -0.55 -47.73 -1.29
C GLN A 595 0.50 -47.63 -2.41
N ARG A 596 1.03 -48.77 -2.87
CA ARG A 596 2.01 -48.83 -3.97
C ARG A 596 1.39 -48.45 -5.31
N LEU A 597 0.19 -48.94 -5.62
CA LEU A 597 -0.56 -48.60 -6.83
C LEU A 597 -0.95 -47.12 -6.85
N ILE A 598 -1.44 -46.60 -5.73
CA ILE A 598 -1.76 -45.17 -5.55
C ILE A 598 -0.51 -44.27 -5.74
N ARG A 599 0.67 -44.74 -5.32
CA ARG A 599 1.95 -44.04 -5.53
C ARG A 599 2.44 -44.04 -6.98
N MET A 600 1.97 -44.98 -7.80
CA MET A 600 2.42 -45.13 -9.19
C MET A 600 1.45 -44.52 -10.21
N MET A 601 0.23 -44.14 -9.79
CA MET A 601 -0.71 -43.42 -10.64
C MET A 601 -0.22 -42.00 -10.94
N PRO A 602 -0.30 -41.50 -12.19
CA PRO A 602 0.07 -40.12 -12.51
C PRO A 602 -0.94 -39.14 -11.89
N LYS A 603 -0.46 -38.12 -11.17
CA LYS A 603 -1.32 -37.14 -10.48
C LYS A 603 -0.98 -35.72 -10.90
N VAL A 604 -1.99 -34.84 -10.94
CA VAL A 604 -1.81 -33.42 -11.26
C VAL A 604 -1.30 -32.68 -10.01
N VAL A 605 -0.12 -32.04 -10.13
CA VAL A 605 0.56 -31.32 -9.05
C VAL A 605 0.43 -29.82 -9.28
N ILE A 606 -0.17 -29.14 -8.31
CA ILE A 606 -0.56 -27.73 -8.40
C ILE A 606 0.17 -26.81 -7.40
N ALA A 607 0.97 -27.37 -6.49
CA ALA A 607 1.91 -26.63 -5.65
C ALA A 607 3.03 -27.56 -5.16
N VAL A 608 4.22 -27.00 -4.94
CA VAL A 608 5.41 -27.71 -4.45
C VAL A 608 5.57 -27.46 -2.96
N VAL A 609 5.57 -28.53 -2.18
CA VAL A 609 6.11 -28.55 -0.82
C VAL A 609 7.54 -29.09 -0.93
N ASN A 610 8.52 -28.36 -0.41
CA ASN A 610 9.92 -28.78 -0.43
C ASN A 610 10.30 -29.30 0.97
N GLY A 611 10.53 -30.62 1.12
CA GLY A 611 10.85 -31.26 2.40
C GLY A 611 9.95 -32.45 2.79
N TRP A 612 9.87 -32.77 4.09
CA TRP A 612 9.07 -33.88 4.61
C TRP A 612 7.59 -33.50 4.72
N ALA A 613 6.70 -34.30 4.12
CA ALA A 613 5.26 -34.18 4.26
C ALA A 613 4.74 -35.36 5.12
N VAL A 614 4.42 -35.10 6.40
CA VAL A 614 4.12 -36.14 7.42
C VAL A 614 2.92 -35.73 8.29
N GLY A 615 1.90 -36.58 8.42
CA GLY A 615 0.71 -36.33 9.26
C GLY A 615 -0.40 -37.38 9.05
N GLY A 616 -1.20 -37.70 10.08
CA GLY A 616 -2.26 -38.73 10.02
C GLY A 616 -3.34 -38.51 8.95
N GLY A 617 -3.52 -37.25 8.50
CA GLY A 617 -4.45 -36.90 7.41
C GLY A 617 -3.94 -37.18 5.98
N HIS A 618 -2.68 -37.63 5.79
CA HIS A 618 -2.16 -37.92 4.45
C HIS A 618 -2.84 -39.11 3.77
N SER A 619 -3.47 -39.99 4.54
CA SER A 619 -4.25 -41.13 4.04
C SER A 619 -5.38 -40.71 3.09
N LEU A 620 -5.97 -39.52 3.29
CA LEU A 620 -6.96 -38.94 2.36
C LEU A 620 -6.31 -38.22 1.18
N HIS A 621 -5.16 -37.55 1.36
CA HIS A 621 -4.45 -36.85 0.28
C HIS A 621 -3.98 -37.81 -0.83
N VAL A 622 -3.56 -39.03 -0.48
CA VAL A 622 -3.15 -40.02 -1.48
C VAL A 622 -4.31 -40.60 -2.29
N VAL A 623 -5.58 -40.50 -1.87
CA VAL A 623 -6.74 -40.94 -2.68
C VAL A 623 -7.39 -39.80 -3.49
N CYS A 624 -6.92 -38.55 -3.36
CA CYS A 624 -7.42 -37.42 -4.17
C CYS A 624 -6.76 -37.38 -5.58
N ASP A 625 -7.56 -37.03 -6.60
CA ASP A 625 -7.15 -36.87 -8.01
C ASP A 625 -6.14 -35.71 -8.24
N LEU A 626 -6.02 -34.85 -7.23
CA LEU A 626 -5.25 -33.61 -7.22
C LEU A 626 -4.33 -33.65 -5.99
N THR A 627 -3.02 -33.64 -6.20
CA THR A 627 -2.03 -33.82 -5.13
C THR A 627 -1.10 -32.62 -5.09
N LEU A 628 -1.13 -31.85 -4.01
CA LEU A 628 -0.21 -30.73 -3.77
C LEU A 628 1.16 -31.24 -3.27
N ALA A 629 1.91 -31.96 -4.12
CA ALA A 629 3.37 -32.11 -4.01
C ALA A 629 3.95 -32.99 -5.13
N SER A 630 5.24 -32.80 -5.43
CA SER A 630 5.96 -33.57 -6.45
C SER A 630 6.83 -34.67 -5.82
N LYS A 631 6.95 -35.81 -6.51
CA LYS A 631 7.75 -36.98 -6.09
C LYS A 631 9.25 -36.68 -5.99
N GLU A 632 9.73 -35.62 -6.62
CA GLU A 632 11.14 -35.25 -6.73
C GLU A 632 11.56 -34.23 -5.65
N HIS A 633 10.61 -33.56 -5.00
CA HIS A 633 10.86 -32.46 -4.05
C HIS A 633 10.15 -32.62 -2.69
N ALA A 634 9.20 -33.56 -2.57
CA ALA A 634 8.56 -33.92 -1.31
C ALA A 634 8.83 -35.39 -0.93
N ILE A 635 9.34 -35.62 0.28
CA ILE A 635 9.44 -36.97 0.85
C ILE A 635 8.20 -37.24 1.69
N PHE A 636 7.22 -37.93 1.10
CA PHE A 636 5.98 -38.29 1.79
C PHE A 636 6.22 -39.45 2.76
N LYS A 637 5.95 -39.21 4.05
CA LYS A 637 5.86 -40.25 5.07
C LYS A 637 4.48 -40.24 5.69
N GLN A 638 3.81 -41.39 5.74
CA GLN A 638 2.72 -41.55 6.68
C GLN A 638 3.34 -41.66 8.07
N THR A 639 2.90 -40.80 8.99
CA THR A 639 3.31 -40.87 10.40
C THR A 639 3.00 -42.26 10.93
N ASP A 640 1.77 -42.71 10.66
CA ASP A 640 1.19 -43.96 11.12
C ASP A 640 2.06 -45.18 10.75
N ALA A 641 2.50 -45.30 9.49
CA ALA A 641 3.36 -46.41 9.05
C ALA A 641 4.80 -46.38 9.61
N ASN A 642 5.31 -45.22 10.04
CA ASN A 642 6.67 -45.08 10.59
C ASN A 642 6.73 -45.13 12.12
N VAL A 643 5.64 -44.74 12.81
CA VAL A 643 5.48 -44.91 14.27
C VAL A 643 4.55 -46.06 14.63
N ASN A 644 4.28 -46.92 13.65
CA ASN A 644 3.50 -48.12 13.80
C ASN A 644 1.98 -47.93 14.10
N SER A 645 1.43 -46.71 14.02
CA SER A 645 -0.01 -46.44 14.18
C SER A 645 -0.85 -46.72 12.90
N PHE A 646 -2.19 -46.65 12.98
CA PHE A 646 -3.10 -46.69 11.82
C PHE A 646 -4.29 -45.71 11.97
N ASP A 647 -4.59 -44.94 10.91
CA ASP A 647 -5.82 -44.12 10.79
C ASP A 647 -7.00 -45.02 10.39
N GLY A 648 -7.86 -45.34 11.36
CA GLY A 648 -9.17 -45.90 11.07
C GLY A 648 -10.04 -44.81 10.45
N GLY A 649 -10.18 -44.80 9.12
CA GLY A 649 -10.84 -43.78 8.28
C GLY A 649 -12.31 -43.42 8.59
N TYR A 650 -12.76 -43.58 9.81
CA TYR A 650 -14.04 -43.12 10.37
C TYR A 650 -14.00 -41.64 10.81
N GLY A 651 -12.85 -41.13 11.27
CA GLY A 651 -12.77 -39.81 11.94
C GLY A 651 -12.99 -38.60 11.03
N SER A 652 -12.44 -38.63 9.81
CA SER A 652 -12.55 -37.52 8.84
C SER A 652 -13.94 -37.44 8.20
N ALA A 653 -14.55 -38.58 7.89
CA ALA A 653 -15.95 -38.66 7.44
C ALA A 653 -16.93 -38.23 8.55
N TYR A 654 -16.65 -38.60 9.81
CA TYR A 654 -17.45 -38.18 10.96
C TYR A 654 -17.38 -36.68 11.21
N LEU A 655 -16.19 -36.06 11.12
CA LEU A 655 -16.03 -34.62 11.30
C LEU A 655 -16.73 -33.82 10.18
N ALA A 656 -16.60 -34.26 8.93
CA ALA A 656 -17.29 -33.63 7.80
C ALA A 656 -18.82 -33.73 7.96
N LYS A 657 -19.33 -34.91 8.34
CA LYS A 657 -20.75 -35.13 8.61
C LYS A 657 -21.26 -34.25 9.77
N MET A 658 -20.51 -34.17 10.87
CA MET A 658 -20.86 -33.33 12.02
C MET A 658 -20.86 -31.82 11.66
N VAL A 659 -19.98 -31.38 10.76
CA VAL A 659 -19.96 -30.00 10.24
C VAL A 659 -21.17 -29.74 9.33
N GLN A 660 -21.54 -30.68 8.46
CA GLN A 660 -22.73 -30.58 7.61
C GLN A 660 -24.01 -30.52 8.45
N GLU A 661 -24.16 -31.42 9.43
CA GLU A 661 -25.28 -31.43 10.38
C GLU A 661 -25.40 -30.10 11.15
N ASN A 662 -24.27 -29.49 11.54
CA ASN A 662 -24.26 -28.19 12.19
C ASN A 662 -24.66 -27.04 11.25
N ILE A 663 -24.26 -27.07 9.98
CA ILE A 663 -24.68 -26.07 8.98
C ILE A 663 -26.19 -26.17 8.76
N GLU A 664 -26.74 -27.37 8.55
CA GLU A 664 -28.18 -27.59 8.39
C GLU A 664 -28.98 -27.13 9.62
N LYS A 665 -28.42 -27.32 10.82
CA LYS A 665 -29.05 -26.93 12.07
C LYS A 665 -29.07 -25.40 12.26
N GLU A 666 -27.95 -24.72 12.05
CA GLU A 666 -27.75 -23.32 12.48
C GLU A 666 -27.96 -22.27 11.37
N PHE A 667 -27.96 -22.63 10.07
CA PHE A 667 -28.15 -21.65 8.99
C PHE A 667 -29.64 -21.27 8.77
N PRO A 668 -29.90 -20.07 8.20
CA PRO A 668 -31.25 -19.62 7.89
C PRO A 668 -32.02 -20.59 6.98
N LYS A 669 -33.36 -20.56 7.04
CA LYS A 669 -34.19 -21.39 6.16
C LYS A 669 -33.87 -21.11 4.69
N PRO A 670 -33.78 -22.14 3.84
CA PRO A 670 -33.42 -21.95 2.44
C PRO A 670 -34.47 -21.17 1.65
N THR A 671 -35.72 -21.15 2.13
CA THR A 671 -36.87 -20.41 1.55
C THR A 671 -36.78 -18.90 1.74
N ILE A 672 -35.87 -18.40 2.58
CA ILE A 672 -35.65 -16.96 2.76
C ILE A 672 -34.98 -16.39 1.50
N HIS A 673 -35.67 -15.45 0.86
CA HIS A 673 -35.27 -14.91 -0.44
C HIS A 673 -34.04 -14.00 -0.35
N ARG A 674 -33.96 -13.15 0.68
CA ARG A 674 -32.83 -12.25 0.91
C ARG A 674 -32.08 -12.67 2.17
N ARG A 675 -30.93 -13.30 1.99
CA ARG A 675 -30.03 -13.68 3.09
C ARG A 675 -28.92 -12.64 3.18
N ASN A 676 -28.84 -11.97 4.33
CA ASN A 676 -27.90 -10.90 4.58
C ASN A 676 -26.79 -11.34 5.57
N THR A 677 -26.56 -12.65 5.73
CA THR A 677 -25.69 -13.26 6.76
C THR A 677 -24.19 -13.30 6.41
N GLY A 678 -23.76 -12.67 5.31
CA GLY A 678 -22.41 -12.84 4.78
C GLY A 678 -22.37 -13.91 3.69
N TYR A 679 -21.76 -15.06 3.97
CA TYR A 679 -21.68 -16.17 3.02
C TYR A 679 -22.79 -17.20 3.30
N ALA A 680 -23.58 -17.55 2.29
CA ALA A 680 -24.59 -18.60 2.38
C ALA A 680 -23.95 -19.99 2.20
N ILE A 681 -23.14 -20.40 3.19
CA ILE A 681 -22.33 -21.64 3.15
C ILE A 681 -23.22 -22.89 3.05
N ASP A 682 -24.46 -22.82 3.51
CA ASP A 682 -25.47 -23.87 3.35
C ASP A 682 -25.78 -24.16 1.86
N GLU A 683 -25.62 -23.20 0.95
CA GLU A 683 -25.74 -23.44 -0.49
C GLU A 683 -24.69 -24.46 -1.00
N LEU A 684 -23.55 -24.61 -0.31
CA LEU A 684 -22.54 -25.63 -0.64
C LEU A 684 -23.07 -27.05 -0.41
N LEU A 685 -23.99 -27.26 0.53
CA LEU A 685 -24.52 -28.59 0.83
C LEU A 685 -25.37 -29.16 -0.31
N SER A 686 -25.97 -28.30 -1.13
CA SER A 686 -26.71 -28.71 -2.33
C SER A 686 -25.79 -29.22 -3.46
N PHE A 687 -24.49 -28.94 -3.38
CA PHE A 687 -23.52 -29.28 -4.40
C PHE A 687 -22.98 -30.71 -4.21
N ARG A 688 -22.84 -31.45 -5.31
CA ARG A 688 -22.45 -32.86 -5.32
C ARG A 688 -21.14 -33.16 -4.57
N LEU A 689 -20.19 -32.23 -4.58
CA LEU A 689 -18.92 -32.38 -3.85
C LEU A 689 -19.11 -32.47 -2.31
N PHE A 690 -20.22 -31.94 -1.80
CA PHE A 690 -20.57 -31.94 -0.38
C PHE A 690 -21.76 -32.86 -0.06
N GLY A 691 -22.15 -33.75 -0.98
CA GLY A 691 -23.21 -34.74 -0.74
C GLY A 691 -24.60 -34.36 -1.28
N GLY A 692 -24.75 -33.20 -1.94
CA GLY A 692 -25.98 -32.79 -2.61
C GLY A 692 -26.16 -33.37 -4.02
N ASP A 693 -27.19 -32.93 -4.72
CA ASP A 693 -27.58 -33.41 -6.05
C ASP A 693 -27.23 -32.45 -7.20
N GLN A 694 -26.80 -31.22 -6.90
CA GLN A 694 -26.48 -30.20 -7.92
C GLN A 694 -25.03 -30.30 -8.41
N GLU A 695 -24.85 -30.19 -9.74
CA GLU A 695 -23.52 -30.21 -10.38
C GLU A 695 -22.86 -28.85 -10.53
N ASN A 696 -23.57 -27.74 -10.27
CA ASN A 696 -23.03 -26.39 -10.40
C ASN A 696 -23.45 -25.55 -9.20
N ILE A 697 -22.54 -24.72 -8.70
CA ILE A 697 -22.83 -23.75 -7.65
C ILE A 697 -23.31 -22.43 -8.26
N ASN A 698 -24.31 -21.79 -7.64
CA ASN A 698 -24.65 -20.40 -7.95
C ASN A 698 -23.83 -19.45 -7.06
N PRO A 699 -22.73 -18.86 -7.57
CA PRO A 699 -21.89 -18.00 -6.74
C PRO A 699 -22.62 -16.74 -6.28
N ALA A 700 -23.63 -16.26 -7.02
CA ALA A 700 -24.40 -15.10 -6.58
C ALA A 700 -25.16 -15.39 -5.28
N LYS A 701 -25.71 -16.60 -5.12
CA LYS A 701 -26.37 -17.01 -3.86
C LYS A 701 -25.38 -17.19 -2.72
N LEU A 702 -24.23 -17.82 -2.98
CA LEU A 702 -23.18 -18.01 -1.97
C LEU A 702 -22.63 -16.68 -1.44
N LEU A 703 -22.49 -15.68 -2.33
CA LEU A 703 -21.80 -14.42 -2.06
C LEU A 703 -22.75 -13.26 -1.70
N CYS A 704 -24.06 -13.42 -1.87
CA CYS A 704 -25.04 -12.38 -1.54
C CYS A 704 -24.99 -12.10 -0.03
N GLY A 705 -24.70 -10.84 0.34
CA GLY A 705 -24.48 -10.41 1.72
C GLY A 705 -23.01 -10.40 2.16
N SER A 706 -22.07 -10.90 1.35
CA SER A 706 -20.64 -10.86 1.66
C SER A 706 -20.03 -9.51 1.25
N GLU A 707 -19.90 -8.59 2.19
CA GLU A 707 -19.28 -7.28 1.92
C GLU A 707 -17.76 -7.42 1.76
N GLY A 708 -17.21 -6.90 0.67
CA GLY A 708 -15.76 -6.84 0.44
C GLY A 708 -15.14 -8.10 -0.13
N THR A 709 -15.93 -9.06 -0.61
CA THR A 709 -15.41 -10.32 -1.18
C THR A 709 -14.93 -10.14 -2.62
N LEU A 710 -13.65 -10.46 -2.86
CA LEU A 710 -13.10 -10.59 -4.20
C LEU A 710 -13.20 -12.05 -4.67
N CYS A 711 -13.95 -12.30 -5.75
CA CYS A 711 -14.06 -13.62 -6.35
C CYS A 711 -13.42 -13.65 -7.74
N PHE A 712 -12.65 -14.70 -8.01
CA PHE A 712 -12.06 -14.96 -9.32
C PHE A 712 -12.76 -16.14 -9.98
N PHE A 713 -13.33 -15.91 -11.16
CA PHE A 713 -13.98 -16.96 -11.94
C PHE A 713 -13.23 -17.15 -13.26
N THR A 714 -12.90 -18.40 -13.58
CA THR A 714 -12.28 -18.74 -14.87
C THR A 714 -13.33 -18.87 -15.99
N ARG A 715 -14.57 -19.19 -15.62
CA ARG A 715 -15.75 -19.23 -16.49
C ARG A 715 -17.02 -18.99 -15.66
N ILE A 716 -17.94 -18.18 -16.16
CA ILE A 716 -19.28 -17.98 -15.59
C ILE A 716 -20.30 -18.22 -16.70
N THR A 717 -21.36 -18.97 -16.38
CA THR A 717 -22.54 -19.06 -17.22
C THR A 717 -23.59 -18.12 -16.64
N LEU A 718 -23.99 -17.11 -17.41
CA LEU A 718 -25.00 -16.14 -17.00
C LEU A 718 -26.37 -16.59 -17.51
N ALA A 719 -27.37 -16.61 -16.64
CA ALA A 719 -28.76 -16.64 -17.04
C ALA A 719 -29.19 -15.19 -17.37
N LEU A 720 -29.91 -15.00 -18.47
CA LEU A 720 -30.51 -13.70 -18.79
C LEU A 720 -31.93 -13.69 -18.26
N ASP A 721 -32.25 -12.70 -17.43
CA ASP A 721 -33.63 -12.44 -17.03
C ASP A 721 -34.36 -11.67 -18.14
N PRO A 722 -35.59 -12.05 -18.48
CA PRO A 722 -36.41 -11.27 -19.39
C PRO A 722 -36.62 -9.86 -18.82
N LEU A 723 -36.61 -8.85 -19.70
CA LEU A 723 -36.95 -7.50 -19.28
C LEU A 723 -38.38 -7.48 -18.73
N PRO A 724 -38.64 -6.70 -17.66
CA PRO A 724 -39.97 -6.58 -17.12
C PRO A 724 -40.93 -6.06 -18.21
N PRO A 725 -42.17 -6.59 -18.28
CA PRO A 725 -43.15 -6.13 -19.25
C PRO A 725 -43.41 -4.61 -19.18
N PRO A 726 -43.76 -3.97 -20.29
CA PRO A 726 -43.82 -2.51 -20.39
C PRO A 726 -45.01 -1.89 -19.64
N HIS A 727 -46.11 -2.63 -19.49
CA HIS A 727 -47.28 -2.14 -18.75
C HIS A 727 -47.17 -2.54 -17.28
N LYS A 728 -47.39 -1.57 -16.40
CA LYS A 728 -47.31 -1.73 -14.95
C LYS A 728 -48.45 -1.03 -14.24
N VAL A 729 -48.90 -1.64 -13.15
CA VAL A 729 -49.87 -1.06 -12.21
C VAL A 729 -49.39 -1.34 -10.79
N MET A 730 -49.51 -0.35 -9.92
CA MET A 730 -49.26 -0.51 -8.50
C MET A 730 -50.57 -0.42 -7.74
N ILE A 731 -50.88 -1.46 -6.97
CA ILE A 731 -52.01 -1.48 -6.05
C ILE A 731 -51.51 -1.06 -4.68
N CYS A 732 -51.99 0.06 -4.17
CA CYS A 732 -51.65 0.56 -2.85
C CYS A 732 -52.73 0.09 -1.84
N ALA A 733 -52.66 -1.14 -1.36
CA ALA A 733 -53.65 -1.67 -0.43
C ALA A 733 -53.53 -1.01 0.97
N HIS A 734 -54.64 -0.53 1.53
CA HIS A 734 -54.69 0.19 2.80
C HIS A 734 -55.24 -0.71 3.92
N PHE A 735 -54.60 -0.67 5.10
CA PHE A 735 -54.93 -1.57 6.21
C PHE A 735 -55.19 -0.82 7.52
N HIS A 736 -55.98 -1.44 8.40
CA HIS A 736 -56.28 -0.90 9.73
C HIS A 736 -55.20 -1.21 10.75
N THR A 737 -54.31 -2.18 10.48
CA THR A 737 -53.14 -2.47 11.32
C THR A 737 -51.96 -2.95 10.48
N VAL A 738 -50.74 -2.79 11.00
CA VAL A 738 -49.53 -3.34 10.38
C VAL A 738 -49.59 -4.88 10.32
N GLN A 739 -50.11 -5.53 11.35
CA GLN A 739 -50.25 -7.00 11.41
C GLN A 739 -51.17 -7.53 10.31
N GLU A 740 -52.27 -6.84 10.05
CA GLU A 740 -53.17 -7.15 8.95
C GLU A 740 -52.44 -7.08 7.60
N SER A 741 -51.65 -6.02 7.38
CA SER A 741 -50.87 -5.86 6.15
C SER A 741 -49.87 -7.01 5.95
N LEU A 742 -49.15 -7.43 6.99
CA LEU A 742 -48.15 -8.49 6.89
C LEU A 742 -48.78 -9.88 6.69
N LYS A 743 -49.99 -10.11 7.22
CA LYS A 743 -50.80 -11.29 6.91
C LYS A 743 -51.31 -11.26 5.46
N ALA A 744 -51.65 -10.08 4.95
CA ALA A 744 -52.06 -9.89 3.56
C ALA A 744 -50.92 -10.19 2.55
N THR A 745 -49.66 -9.95 2.94
CA THR A 745 -48.48 -10.29 2.12
C THR A 745 -48.48 -11.74 1.66
N LEU A 746 -48.87 -12.70 2.51
CA LEU A 746 -48.95 -14.12 2.16
C LEU A 746 -49.95 -14.43 1.04
N ILE A 747 -51.04 -13.66 0.96
CA ILE A 747 -52.02 -13.77 -0.11
C ILE A 747 -51.48 -13.06 -1.35
N ALA A 748 -50.96 -11.84 -1.18
CA ALA A 748 -50.45 -11.03 -2.27
C ALA A 748 -49.30 -11.71 -3.04
N MET A 749 -48.38 -12.37 -2.33
CA MET A 749 -47.23 -13.08 -2.91
C MET A 749 -47.60 -14.35 -3.70
N LYS A 750 -48.88 -14.77 -3.71
CA LYS A 750 -49.39 -15.80 -4.63
C LYS A 750 -49.60 -15.27 -6.05
N HIS A 751 -49.62 -13.95 -6.21
CA HIS A 751 -49.71 -13.27 -7.50
C HIS A 751 -48.30 -12.89 -8.00
N PRO A 752 -48.10 -12.69 -9.32
CA PRO A 752 -46.79 -12.41 -9.91
C PRO A 752 -46.36 -10.95 -9.68
N LEU A 753 -46.06 -10.62 -8.42
CA LEU A 753 -45.64 -9.29 -8.00
C LEU A 753 -44.17 -9.01 -8.36
N TYR A 754 -43.92 -7.80 -8.86
CA TYR A 754 -42.57 -7.26 -9.05
C TYR A 754 -42.09 -6.44 -7.85
N THR A 755 -43.03 -5.90 -7.07
CA THR A 755 -42.78 -5.09 -5.88
C THR A 755 -43.83 -5.47 -4.83
N CYS A 756 -43.40 -5.72 -3.60
CA CYS A 756 -44.28 -5.92 -2.45
C CYS A 756 -43.62 -5.26 -1.24
N GLU A 757 -43.93 -3.98 -1.07
CA GLU A 757 -43.27 -3.10 -0.11
C GLU A 757 -44.30 -2.61 0.91
N LEU A 758 -43.86 -2.29 2.12
CA LEU A 758 -44.70 -1.76 3.19
C LEU A 758 -44.24 -0.38 3.64
N MET A 759 -45.21 0.46 3.96
CA MET A 759 -45.05 1.67 4.77
C MET A 759 -46.09 1.70 5.87
N ASP A 760 -45.68 2.10 7.08
CA ASP A 760 -46.61 2.31 8.18
C ASP A 760 -47.10 3.75 8.29
N LYS A 761 -47.99 3.97 9.26
CA LYS A 761 -48.54 5.28 9.58
C LYS A 761 -47.49 6.33 9.94
N MET A 762 -46.47 5.99 10.73
CA MET A 762 -45.49 6.98 11.19
C MET A 762 -44.68 7.54 10.02
N ILE A 763 -44.33 6.69 9.05
CA ILE A 763 -43.69 7.11 7.80
C ILE A 763 -44.64 8.00 7.01
N LEU A 764 -45.90 7.61 6.87
CA LEU A 764 -46.91 8.41 6.19
C LEU A 764 -47.09 9.77 6.87
N ASP A 765 -47.19 9.84 8.19
CA ASP A 765 -47.41 11.08 8.94
C ASP A 765 -46.24 12.05 8.81
N CYS A 766 -45.00 11.54 8.75
CA CYS A 766 -43.81 12.35 8.51
C CYS A 766 -43.81 13.05 7.13
N THR A 767 -44.58 12.54 6.16
CA THR A 767 -44.71 13.18 4.84
C THR A 767 -45.81 14.24 4.78
N LYS A 768 -46.72 14.33 5.78
CA LYS A 768 -47.84 15.30 5.80
C LYS A 768 -47.36 16.75 5.84
N SER A 769 -46.32 17.04 6.61
CA SER A 769 -45.80 18.40 6.84
C SER A 769 -44.77 18.85 5.80
N ASN A 770 -44.28 17.93 4.95
CA ASN A 770 -43.33 18.24 3.89
C ASN A 770 -44.07 18.72 2.64
N ARG A 771 -43.90 19.99 2.25
CA ARG A 771 -44.60 20.61 1.12
C ARG A 771 -44.45 19.83 -0.20
N THR A 772 -43.27 19.26 -0.44
CA THR A 772 -42.98 18.49 -1.66
C THR A 772 -43.69 17.14 -1.64
N GLN A 773 -43.61 16.42 -0.50
CA GLN A 773 -44.18 15.08 -0.40
C GLN A 773 -45.69 15.09 -0.17
N ALA A 774 -46.28 16.19 0.30
CA ALA A 774 -47.72 16.34 0.41
C ALA A 774 -48.44 16.13 -0.94
N ALA A 775 -47.82 16.54 -2.06
CA ALA A 775 -48.37 16.34 -3.41
C ALA A 775 -48.34 14.85 -3.86
N ASN A 776 -47.41 14.06 -3.32
CA ASN A 776 -47.25 12.64 -3.67
C ASN A 776 -48.21 11.72 -2.88
N ARG A 777 -49.08 12.26 -2.02
CA ARG A 777 -50.06 11.53 -1.19
C ARG A 777 -51.42 11.28 -1.86
N PHE A 778 -51.55 11.56 -3.16
CA PHE A 778 -52.82 11.55 -3.91
C PHE A 778 -53.58 10.21 -3.90
N PHE A 779 -52.90 9.10 -3.61
CA PHE A 779 -53.47 7.75 -3.57
C PHE A 779 -53.97 7.34 -2.18
N LEU A 780 -53.80 8.16 -1.14
CA LEU A 780 -54.19 7.78 0.21
C LEU A 780 -55.70 7.97 0.42
N GLU A 781 -56.38 6.88 0.77
CA GLU A 781 -57.80 6.88 1.12
C GLU A 781 -57.98 6.69 2.65
N GLY A 782 -58.59 7.68 3.30
CA GLY A 782 -58.73 7.70 4.75
C GLY A 782 -57.38 7.93 5.46
N GLU A 783 -57.21 7.30 6.62
CA GLU A 783 -56.00 7.39 7.46
C GLU A 783 -55.46 5.98 7.72
N PRO A 784 -54.78 5.35 6.75
CA PRO A 784 -54.29 3.99 6.89
C PRO A 784 -53.23 3.88 7.99
N GLU A 785 -53.27 2.78 8.73
CA GLU A 785 -52.19 2.41 9.66
C GLU A 785 -51.00 1.77 8.94
N ALA A 786 -51.26 1.18 7.76
CA ALA A 786 -50.27 0.59 6.89
C ALA A 786 -50.74 0.62 5.42
N VAL A 787 -49.79 0.74 4.51
CA VAL A 787 -50.00 0.62 3.06
C VAL A 787 -49.03 -0.39 2.48
N LEU A 788 -49.57 -1.42 1.80
CA LEU A 788 -48.78 -2.29 0.94
C LEU A 788 -48.78 -1.78 -0.50
N MET A 789 -47.60 -1.63 -1.08
CA MET A 789 -47.42 -1.29 -2.50
C MET A 789 -47.13 -2.57 -3.27
N LEU A 790 -48.10 -2.99 -4.10
CA LEU A 790 -48.10 -4.25 -4.83
C LEU A 790 -48.03 -3.95 -6.34
N GLU A 791 -46.83 -4.05 -6.93
CA GLU A 791 -46.65 -3.78 -8.37
C GLU A 791 -46.81 -5.05 -9.20
N LEU A 792 -47.68 -4.99 -10.20
CA LEU A 792 -47.90 -6.02 -11.21
C LEU A 792 -47.43 -5.49 -12.58
N LYS A 793 -46.96 -6.40 -13.44
CA LYS A 793 -46.58 -6.09 -14.83
C LYS A 793 -47.11 -7.12 -15.81
N SER A 794 -47.37 -6.70 -17.04
CA SER A 794 -47.87 -7.56 -18.12
C SER A 794 -47.57 -6.96 -19.49
N ASP A 795 -47.50 -7.82 -20.51
CA ASP A 795 -47.24 -7.41 -21.91
C ASP A 795 -48.45 -6.73 -22.55
N THR A 796 -49.65 -6.97 -22.02
CA THR A 796 -50.90 -6.38 -22.51
C THR A 796 -51.68 -5.70 -21.37
N PRO A 797 -52.29 -4.53 -21.59
CA PRO A 797 -53.12 -3.84 -20.60
C PRO A 797 -54.28 -4.69 -20.06
N GLU A 798 -54.93 -5.49 -20.90
CA GLU A 798 -56.10 -6.29 -20.52
C GLU A 798 -55.74 -7.34 -19.46
N LYS A 799 -54.63 -8.07 -19.70
CA LYS A 799 -54.07 -9.02 -18.74
C LYS A 799 -53.56 -8.33 -17.47
N LEU A 800 -53.01 -7.11 -17.58
CA LEU A 800 -52.60 -6.33 -16.41
C LEU A 800 -53.79 -6.00 -15.52
N THR A 801 -54.90 -5.54 -16.11
CA THR A 801 -56.13 -5.23 -15.40
C THR A 801 -56.72 -6.48 -14.75
N ALA A 802 -56.75 -7.62 -15.46
CA ALA A 802 -57.22 -8.89 -14.92
C ALA A 802 -56.41 -9.34 -13.70
N LEU A 803 -55.07 -9.29 -13.76
CA LEU A 803 -54.19 -9.62 -12.65
C LEU A 803 -54.41 -8.69 -11.44
N ALA A 804 -54.60 -7.40 -11.68
CA ALA A 804 -54.87 -6.43 -10.63
C ALA A 804 -56.24 -6.68 -9.95
N ASP A 805 -57.27 -7.00 -10.73
CA ASP A 805 -58.60 -7.32 -10.20
C ASP A 805 -58.63 -8.64 -9.43
N GLU A 806 -57.90 -9.65 -9.89
CA GLU A 806 -57.74 -10.92 -9.21
C GLU A 806 -57.06 -10.75 -7.84
N LEU A 807 -55.93 -10.04 -7.80
CA LEU A 807 -55.22 -9.71 -6.56
C LEU A 807 -56.12 -8.99 -5.55
N ILE A 808 -56.86 -7.96 -5.99
CA ILE A 808 -57.79 -7.22 -5.13
C ILE A 808 -58.92 -8.14 -4.65
N THR A 809 -59.43 -9.01 -5.51
CA THR A 809 -60.51 -9.94 -5.19
C THR A 809 -60.06 -10.93 -4.11
N ASP A 810 -58.86 -11.48 -4.22
CA ASP A 810 -58.33 -12.43 -3.25
C ASP A 810 -58.02 -11.77 -1.90
N LEU A 811 -57.52 -10.53 -1.90
CA LEU A 811 -57.37 -9.73 -0.67
C LEU A 811 -58.72 -9.47 0.00
N LYS A 812 -59.75 -9.06 -0.77
CA LYS A 812 -61.11 -8.84 -0.24
C LYS A 812 -61.74 -10.12 0.28
N LYS A 813 -61.57 -11.24 -0.43
CA LYS A 813 -62.08 -12.56 -0.03
C LYS A 813 -61.44 -13.03 1.27
N ALA A 814 -60.16 -12.76 1.46
CA ALA A 814 -59.42 -12.99 2.70
C ALA A 814 -59.73 -11.96 3.81
N ARG A 815 -60.57 -10.94 3.51
CA ARG A 815 -60.95 -9.85 4.41
C ARG A 815 -59.76 -8.99 4.87
N PHE A 816 -58.85 -8.71 3.95
CA PHE A 816 -57.65 -7.90 4.20
C PHE A 816 -57.67 -6.60 3.42
N GLY A 817 -57.56 -5.48 4.14
CA GLY A 817 -57.53 -4.14 3.60
C GLY A 817 -58.91 -3.54 3.34
N TYR A 818 -59.00 -2.21 3.36
CA TYR A 818 -60.27 -1.49 3.19
C TYR A 818 -60.32 -0.62 1.93
N ALA A 819 -59.16 -0.29 1.34
CA ALA A 819 -59.04 0.46 0.09
C ALA A 819 -57.90 -0.09 -0.78
N TYR A 820 -58.07 -0.02 -2.11
CA TYR A 820 -57.12 -0.55 -3.10
C TYR A 820 -56.91 0.38 -4.31
N PRO A 821 -56.41 1.61 -4.12
CA PRO A 821 -56.10 2.52 -5.23
C PRO A 821 -55.14 1.90 -6.25
N LYS A 822 -55.47 2.04 -7.52
CA LYS A 822 -54.66 1.57 -8.66
C LYS A 822 -53.89 2.73 -9.26
N ILE A 823 -52.57 2.63 -9.27
CA ILE A 823 -51.66 3.68 -9.74
C ILE A 823 -50.97 3.21 -11.01
N TYR A 824 -50.90 4.08 -12.01
CA TYR A 824 -50.40 3.76 -13.35
C TYR A 824 -49.30 4.74 -13.78
N GLY A 825 -48.52 4.34 -14.79
CA GLY A 825 -47.59 5.23 -15.48
C GLY A 825 -46.49 5.84 -14.59
N GLU A 826 -46.24 7.13 -14.76
CA GLU A 826 -45.21 7.88 -14.02
C GLU A 826 -45.58 8.13 -12.56
N ASP A 827 -46.88 8.08 -12.21
CA ASP A 827 -47.34 8.32 -10.84
C ASP A 827 -46.89 7.22 -9.86
N ILE A 828 -46.57 6.02 -10.36
CA ILE A 828 -45.94 4.96 -9.57
C ILE A 828 -44.59 5.42 -8.99
N ALA A 829 -43.83 6.21 -9.75
CA ALA A 829 -42.54 6.73 -9.28
C ALA A 829 -42.73 7.70 -8.11
N LYS A 830 -43.83 8.48 -8.10
CA LYS A 830 -44.17 9.40 -7.00
C LYS A 830 -44.50 8.65 -5.71
N VAL A 831 -45.21 7.51 -5.81
CA VAL A 831 -45.49 6.64 -4.65
C VAL A 831 -44.18 6.10 -4.06
N MET A 832 -43.27 5.62 -4.91
CA MET A 832 -41.97 5.09 -4.47
C MET A 832 -41.04 6.19 -3.92
N GLU A 833 -41.10 7.40 -4.48
CA GLU A 833 -40.39 8.55 -3.96
C GLU A 833 -40.89 8.92 -2.56
N LEU A 834 -42.22 8.96 -2.38
CA LEU A 834 -42.84 9.23 -1.08
C LEU A 834 -42.40 8.20 -0.03
N ARG A 835 -42.34 6.92 -0.40
CA ARG A 835 -41.80 5.85 0.46
C ARG A 835 -40.36 6.11 0.89
N LYS A 836 -39.49 6.39 -0.08
CA LYS A 836 -38.05 6.62 0.15
C LYS A 836 -37.82 7.88 0.98
N ALA A 837 -38.51 8.97 0.67
CA ALA A 837 -38.42 10.23 1.38
C ALA A 837 -38.94 10.09 2.82
N GLY A 838 -40.03 9.36 3.03
CA GLY A 838 -40.62 9.12 4.34
C GLY A 838 -39.63 8.50 5.34
N LEU A 839 -38.83 7.52 4.91
CA LEU A 839 -37.79 6.90 5.74
C LEU A 839 -36.73 7.92 6.19
N GLY A 840 -36.27 8.81 5.30
CA GLY A 840 -35.31 9.87 5.62
C GLY A 840 -35.89 10.96 6.53
N LEU A 841 -37.19 11.24 6.42
CA LEU A 841 -37.89 12.23 7.24
C LEU A 841 -38.10 11.77 8.69
N LEU A 842 -37.97 10.47 9.01
CA LEU A 842 -38.04 9.97 10.38
C LEU A 842 -36.99 10.61 11.32
N ALA A 843 -35.85 11.04 10.78
CA ALA A 843 -34.83 11.76 11.56
C ALA A 843 -35.36 13.13 12.09
N ASN A 844 -36.34 13.70 11.39
CA ASN A 844 -36.90 15.03 11.66
C ASN A 844 -38.11 15.01 12.61
N ILE A 845 -38.48 13.85 13.19
CA ILE A 845 -39.54 13.77 14.22
C ILE A 845 -39.22 14.78 15.34
N VAL A 846 -40.17 15.65 15.67
CA VAL A 846 -39.97 16.70 16.67
C VAL A 846 -39.98 16.10 18.08
N GLY A 847 -38.99 16.48 18.89
CA GLY A 847 -38.83 15.98 20.26
C GLY A 847 -37.62 15.03 20.43
N ASP A 848 -37.41 14.57 21.66
CA ASP A 848 -36.28 13.70 22.00
C ASP A 848 -36.54 12.21 21.73
N GLN A 849 -37.78 11.83 21.43
CA GLN A 849 -38.11 10.47 20.99
C GLN A 849 -37.90 10.36 19.48
N LYS A 850 -36.98 9.48 19.08
CA LYS A 850 -36.58 9.30 17.69
C LYS A 850 -36.79 7.85 17.27
N ALA A 851 -37.20 7.62 16.03
CA ALA A 851 -37.20 6.29 15.43
C ALA A 851 -35.75 5.84 15.22
N VAL A 852 -35.27 4.94 16.05
CA VAL A 852 -33.86 4.51 16.05
C VAL A 852 -33.67 3.34 15.09
N ALA A 853 -32.78 3.51 14.12
CA ALA A 853 -32.38 2.47 13.17
C ALA A 853 -31.48 1.44 13.87
N CYS A 854 -32.07 0.36 14.38
CA CYS A 854 -31.28 -0.68 15.05
C CYS A 854 -31.61 -2.10 14.73
N ILE A 855 -32.79 -2.35 14.19
CA ILE A 855 -33.17 -3.64 13.64
C ILE A 855 -33.33 -3.40 12.15
N GLU A 856 -32.28 -3.67 11.41
CA GLU A 856 -32.22 -3.48 9.96
C GLU A 856 -32.06 -4.86 9.30
N ASP A 857 -32.61 -5.03 8.10
CA ASP A 857 -32.37 -6.20 7.25
C ASP A 857 -32.69 -7.55 7.92
N THR A 858 -33.64 -7.59 8.85
CA THR A 858 -34.10 -8.84 9.47
C THR A 858 -35.08 -9.54 8.55
N ALA A 859 -34.76 -10.76 8.14
CA ALA A 859 -35.57 -11.54 7.22
C ALA A 859 -35.98 -12.88 7.83
N VAL A 860 -37.26 -13.25 7.69
CA VAL A 860 -37.78 -14.58 8.01
C VAL A 860 -38.49 -15.16 6.79
N ALA A 861 -38.74 -16.46 6.77
CA ALA A 861 -39.49 -17.05 5.66
C ALA A 861 -40.92 -16.48 5.66
N LEU A 862 -41.51 -16.30 4.47
CA LEU A 862 -42.82 -15.65 4.33
C LEU A 862 -43.90 -16.37 5.14
N GLU A 863 -43.85 -17.70 5.19
CA GLU A 863 -44.73 -18.55 5.99
C GLU A 863 -44.65 -18.29 7.50
N ASP A 864 -43.49 -17.86 8.00
CA ASP A 864 -43.27 -17.54 9.42
C ASP A 864 -43.57 -16.07 9.74
N LEU A 865 -43.61 -15.20 8.73
CA LEU A 865 -43.72 -13.74 8.88
C LEU A 865 -44.89 -13.31 9.80
N PRO A 866 -46.11 -13.88 9.69
CA PRO A 866 -47.19 -13.51 10.61
C PRO A 866 -46.90 -13.84 12.07
N ALA A 867 -46.35 -15.02 12.35
CA ALA A 867 -46.06 -15.48 13.71
C ALA A 867 -44.89 -14.70 14.31
N TYR A 868 -43.85 -14.46 13.51
CA TYR A 868 -42.72 -13.61 13.87
C TYR A 868 -43.18 -12.20 14.28
N ILE A 869 -44.10 -11.60 13.51
CA ILE A 869 -44.64 -10.27 13.79
C ILE A 869 -45.52 -10.24 15.03
N ASP A 870 -46.34 -11.26 15.25
CA ASP A 870 -47.18 -11.35 16.44
C ASP A 870 -46.31 -11.44 17.71
N GLU A 871 -45.23 -12.23 17.68
CA GLU A 871 -44.25 -12.31 18.78
C GLU A 871 -43.42 -11.04 18.94
N PHE A 872 -42.96 -10.43 17.85
CA PHE A 872 -42.24 -9.15 17.87
C PHE A 872 -43.13 -8.05 18.48
N SER A 873 -44.41 -8.01 18.10
CA SER A 873 -45.38 -7.05 18.66
C SER A 873 -45.56 -7.26 20.17
N GLN A 874 -45.59 -8.50 20.64
CA GLN A 874 -45.64 -8.82 22.07
C GLN A 874 -44.37 -8.38 22.80
N MET A 875 -43.20 -8.61 22.20
CA MET A 875 -41.91 -8.15 22.70
C MET A 875 -41.88 -6.62 22.83
N MET A 876 -42.33 -5.88 21.81
CA MET A 876 -42.40 -4.42 21.86
C MET A 876 -43.39 -3.90 22.92
N LYS A 877 -44.55 -4.57 23.09
CA LYS A 877 -45.51 -4.29 24.16
C LYS A 877 -44.91 -4.52 25.56
N LYS A 878 -44.13 -5.59 25.76
CA LYS A 878 -43.39 -5.87 27.00
C LYS A 878 -42.44 -4.72 27.35
N HIS A 879 -41.76 -4.15 26.36
CA HIS A 879 -40.87 -2.99 26.53
C HIS A 879 -41.59 -1.64 26.56
N ARG A 880 -42.92 -1.62 26.42
CA ARG A 880 -43.79 -0.42 26.32
C ARG A 880 -43.28 0.55 25.26
N GLN A 881 -42.96 0.02 24.09
CA GLN A 881 -42.31 0.77 23.03
C GLN A 881 -43.05 0.60 21.71
N GLU A 882 -43.27 1.70 21.00
CA GLU A 882 -43.74 1.69 19.61
C GLU A 882 -42.55 1.54 18.64
N ALA A 883 -42.81 0.98 17.46
CA ALA A 883 -41.82 0.80 16.41
C ALA A 883 -42.38 1.28 15.08
N VAL A 884 -41.50 1.88 14.27
CA VAL A 884 -41.78 2.15 12.86
C VAL A 884 -41.48 0.90 12.04
N TYR A 885 -42.40 0.53 11.16
CA TYR A 885 -42.28 -0.61 10.25
C TYR A 885 -42.02 -0.12 8.83
N TYR A 886 -40.85 -0.47 8.31
CA TYR A 886 -40.50 -0.33 6.91
C TYR A 886 -40.08 -1.70 6.40
N ALA A 887 -40.72 -2.24 5.37
CA ALA A 887 -40.44 -3.62 4.98
C ALA A 887 -40.40 -3.81 3.48
N HIS A 888 -39.45 -4.67 3.06
CA HIS A 888 -39.50 -5.40 1.81
C HIS A 888 -40.37 -6.65 2.05
N ALA A 889 -41.66 -6.42 2.25
CA ALA A 889 -42.60 -7.43 2.75
C ALA A 889 -42.59 -8.72 1.92
N GLY A 890 -42.49 -8.61 0.60
CA GLY A 890 -42.41 -9.77 -0.30
C GLY A 890 -41.14 -10.62 -0.16
N ALA A 891 -40.08 -10.08 0.44
CA ALA A 891 -38.86 -10.83 0.76
C ALA A 891 -38.86 -11.38 2.20
N GLY A 892 -39.92 -11.14 2.97
CA GLY A 892 -39.96 -11.45 4.40
C GLY A 892 -39.03 -10.58 5.24
N GLU A 893 -38.55 -9.47 4.68
CA GLU A 893 -37.53 -8.61 5.27
C GLU A 893 -38.13 -7.33 5.86
N LEU A 894 -37.75 -7.05 7.09
CA LEU A 894 -38.29 -6.02 7.95
C LEU A 894 -37.17 -5.14 8.50
N HIS A 895 -37.40 -3.83 8.41
CA HIS A 895 -36.65 -2.79 9.09
C HIS A 895 -37.55 -2.21 10.17
N LEU A 896 -37.13 -2.37 11.42
CA LEU A 896 -37.92 -2.04 12.59
C LEU A 896 -37.17 -0.96 13.37
N ARG A 897 -37.85 0.17 13.62
CA ARG A 897 -37.24 1.32 14.29
C ARG A 897 -38.00 1.69 15.55
N PRO A 898 -37.61 1.15 16.72
CA PRO A 898 -38.20 1.54 18.00
C PRO A 898 -38.06 3.05 18.26
N VAL A 899 -39.11 3.67 18.77
CA VAL A 899 -39.19 5.12 19.05
C VAL A 899 -38.61 5.46 20.43
N LEU A 900 -37.30 5.57 20.54
CA LEU A 900 -36.59 5.68 21.83
C LEU A 900 -36.01 7.09 22.05
N ASN A 901 -35.83 7.48 23.32
CA ASN A 901 -35.03 8.66 23.68
C ASN A 901 -33.65 8.23 24.15
N LEU A 902 -32.69 8.17 23.23
CA LEU A 902 -31.32 7.74 23.53
C LEU A 902 -30.53 8.67 24.46
N LYS A 903 -31.06 9.85 24.80
CA LYS A 903 -30.49 10.71 25.85
C LYS A 903 -30.79 10.19 27.26
N LYS A 904 -31.74 9.26 27.41
CA LYS A 904 -32.10 8.61 28.68
C LYS A 904 -31.44 7.24 28.78
N GLN A 905 -30.66 7.03 29.83
CA GLN A 905 -29.98 5.75 30.10
C GLN A 905 -30.95 4.55 30.17
N ALA A 906 -32.19 4.77 30.64
CA ALA A 906 -33.23 3.75 30.65
C ALA A 906 -33.63 3.28 29.25
N ASP A 907 -33.72 4.20 28.28
CA ASP A 907 -34.09 3.86 26.90
C ASP A 907 -32.90 3.29 26.13
N VAL A 908 -31.66 3.64 26.50
CA VAL A 908 -30.44 2.95 26.04
C VAL A 908 -30.42 1.48 26.49
N LYS A 909 -30.85 1.17 27.73
CA LYS A 909 -30.99 -0.22 28.19
C LYS A 909 -32.11 -0.96 27.44
N LYS A 910 -33.27 -0.31 27.26
CA LYS A 910 -34.38 -0.89 26.49
C LYS A 910 -33.97 -1.20 25.07
N PHE A 911 -33.20 -0.31 24.44
CA PHE A 911 -32.66 -0.57 23.13
C PHE A 911 -31.85 -1.86 23.06
N GLN A 912 -30.89 -2.04 23.97
CA GLN A 912 -30.02 -3.22 23.98
C GLN A 912 -30.85 -4.48 24.17
N ALA A 913 -31.84 -4.43 25.06
CA ALA A 913 -32.78 -5.52 25.29
C ALA A 913 -33.63 -5.84 24.06
N ILE A 914 -34.24 -4.83 23.42
CA ILE A 914 -35.04 -4.98 22.19
C ILE A 914 -34.20 -5.57 21.07
N THR A 915 -32.97 -5.09 20.90
CA THR A 915 -32.03 -5.56 19.87
C THR A 915 -31.66 -7.03 20.09
N MET A 916 -31.33 -7.41 21.33
CA MET A 916 -31.00 -8.78 21.72
C MET A 916 -32.20 -9.73 21.54
N GLU A 917 -33.37 -9.36 22.09
CA GLU A 917 -34.59 -10.17 21.99
C GLU A 917 -35.01 -10.33 20.52
N THR A 918 -34.79 -9.31 19.68
CA THR A 918 -35.02 -9.42 18.24
C THR A 918 -34.06 -10.39 17.57
N ALA A 919 -32.76 -10.36 17.88
CA ALA A 919 -31.79 -11.33 17.35
C ALA A 919 -32.16 -12.78 17.73
N GLN A 920 -32.55 -12.98 18.99
CA GLN A 920 -33.06 -14.26 19.49
C GLN A 920 -34.32 -14.70 18.76
N LEU A 921 -35.24 -13.77 18.51
CA LEU A 921 -36.47 -14.02 17.77
C LEU A 921 -36.17 -14.42 16.32
N VAL A 922 -35.30 -13.70 15.61
CA VAL A 922 -34.89 -14.05 14.25
C VAL A 922 -34.23 -15.44 14.24
N LYS A 923 -33.36 -15.77 15.21
CA LYS A 923 -32.75 -17.11 15.31
C LYS A 923 -33.80 -18.20 15.59
N LYS A 924 -34.79 -17.95 16.45
CA LYS A 924 -35.89 -18.89 16.74
C LYS A 924 -36.60 -19.32 15.46
N TYR A 925 -36.81 -18.39 14.54
CA TYR A 925 -37.44 -18.64 13.25
C TYR A 925 -36.47 -19.11 12.15
N LYS A 926 -35.20 -19.36 12.49
CA LYS A 926 -34.11 -19.61 11.52
C LYS A 926 -34.11 -18.55 10.41
N GLY A 927 -34.27 -17.30 10.80
CA GLY A 927 -34.19 -16.13 9.95
C GLY A 927 -32.76 -15.70 9.64
N SER A 928 -32.62 -14.61 8.89
CA SER A 928 -31.37 -13.97 8.51
C SER A 928 -31.34 -12.53 9.06
N PHE A 929 -30.18 -12.03 9.48
CA PHE A 929 -29.99 -10.62 9.84
C PHE A 929 -28.58 -10.14 9.46
N SER A 930 -28.46 -8.89 9.01
CA SER A 930 -27.22 -8.36 8.43
C SER A 930 -26.31 -7.70 9.47
N GLU A 931 -26.87 -6.82 10.30
CA GLU A 931 -26.12 -6.01 11.25
C GLU A 931 -27.03 -5.48 12.36
N LEU A 932 -26.63 -5.68 13.61
CA LEU A 932 -27.18 -4.98 14.78
C LEU A 932 -26.04 -4.13 15.36
N LEU A 933 -25.81 -2.93 14.78
CA LEU A 933 -24.78 -1.92 15.12
C LEU A 933 -23.29 -2.33 14.96
N GLU A 934 -22.52 -1.43 14.32
CA GLU A 934 -21.03 -1.43 14.21
C GLU A 934 -20.38 -2.76 13.76
N GLY A 935 -20.98 -3.46 12.78
CA GLY A 935 -20.30 -4.49 11.99
C GLY A 935 -19.84 -5.74 12.75
N ARG A 936 -20.51 -6.15 13.84
CA ARG A 936 -20.06 -7.29 14.67
C ARG A 936 -21.08 -8.40 14.92
N LEU A 937 -22.23 -8.38 14.27
CA LEU A 937 -23.22 -9.45 14.35
C LEU A 937 -23.56 -9.95 12.95
N ARG A 938 -22.63 -10.66 12.32
CA ARG A 938 -22.93 -11.49 11.15
C ARG A 938 -23.37 -12.86 11.65
N GLN A 939 -24.60 -13.26 11.35
CA GLN A 939 -25.05 -14.59 11.72
C GLN A 939 -24.36 -15.64 10.83
N GLY A 940 -23.31 -16.26 11.37
CA GLY A 940 -22.59 -17.36 10.73
C GLY A 940 -21.46 -17.79 11.66
N TRP A 941 -21.47 -19.05 12.09
CA TRP A 941 -20.46 -19.67 12.96
C TRP A 941 -19.95 -18.78 14.11
N GLY A 942 -20.60 -18.84 15.28
CA GLY A 942 -19.99 -18.29 16.52
C GLY A 942 -20.90 -17.62 17.55
N TRP A 943 -22.21 -17.44 17.29
CA TRP A 943 -23.13 -16.90 18.30
C TRP A 943 -23.83 -18.03 19.08
N ASN A 944 -23.44 -18.17 20.36
CA ASN A 944 -24.00 -19.16 21.29
C ASN A 944 -25.05 -18.51 22.20
N GLU A 945 -26.07 -19.26 22.63
CA GLU A 945 -27.20 -18.80 23.47
C GLU A 945 -26.81 -18.21 24.85
N GLY A 946 -25.51 -18.12 25.18
CA GLY A 946 -24.98 -17.49 26.40
C GLY A 946 -24.06 -16.29 26.18
N GLN A 947 -23.89 -15.78 24.96
CA GLN A 947 -23.11 -14.56 24.72
C GLN A 947 -23.94 -13.31 25.06
N ASP A 948 -23.57 -12.64 26.15
CA ASP A 948 -24.21 -11.40 26.61
C ASP A 948 -23.82 -10.20 25.74
N LEU A 949 -24.76 -9.73 24.91
CA LEU A 949 -24.58 -8.56 24.05
C LEU A 949 -24.80 -7.22 24.79
N THR A 950 -25.18 -7.22 26.07
CA THR A 950 -25.27 -5.96 26.84
C THR A 950 -23.90 -5.31 27.09
N ASN A 951 -22.82 -6.08 26.92
CA ASN A 951 -21.44 -5.60 26.83
C ASN A 951 -21.17 -4.76 25.55
N PHE A 952 -22.10 -4.73 24.59
CA PHE A 952 -22.07 -3.80 23.45
C PHE A 952 -22.86 -2.56 23.82
N THR A 953 -22.14 -1.57 24.34
CA THR A 953 -22.70 -0.31 24.81
C THR A 953 -23.10 0.60 23.68
N PHE A 954 -24.26 1.24 23.86
CA PHE A 954 -24.73 2.37 23.09
C PHE A 954 -23.97 3.65 23.48
N ASP A 955 -22.89 3.91 22.78
CA ASP A 955 -22.45 5.24 22.38
C ASP A 955 -22.11 5.12 20.90
N GLY A 956 -22.30 6.17 20.10
CA GLY A 956 -21.98 6.21 18.66
C GLY A 956 -20.49 6.14 18.39
N GLY A 957 -19.91 4.99 18.69
CA GLY A 957 -18.51 4.70 18.78
C GLY A 957 -18.34 3.64 19.85
N ALA A 958 -18.01 2.42 19.46
CA ALA A 958 -17.55 1.35 20.35
C ALA A 958 -16.82 1.96 21.57
N LYS A 959 -17.41 1.80 22.78
CA LYS A 959 -16.73 2.14 24.04
C LYS A 959 -15.49 1.26 24.18
N ARG A 960 -14.42 1.73 23.57
CA ARG A 960 -13.09 1.59 24.11
C ARG A 960 -13.13 2.38 25.41
N ASN A 961 -13.06 1.69 26.55
CA ASN A 961 -11.94 1.89 27.46
C ASN A 961 -11.24 3.25 27.22
N TYR A 962 -11.78 4.33 27.80
CA TYR A 962 -11.32 5.70 27.52
C TYR A 962 -9.92 5.89 28.11
N PRO A 963 -8.93 6.36 27.34
CA PRO A 963 -7.78 7.04 27.93
C PRO A 963 -8.31 8.28 28.67
N ILE A 964 -7.81 8.53 29.89
CA ILE A 964 -8.23 9.69 30.70
C ILE A 964 -7.91 10.98 29.95
N PHE A 965 -8.93 11.55 29.30
CA PHE A 965 -8.94 12.95 28.91
C PHE A 965 -10.37 13.45 29.16
N ASN A 966 -10.58 13.97 30.39
CA ASN A 966 -11.38 15.17 30.71
C ASN A 966 -12.33 15.11 31.93
N LYS A 967 -12.45 14.01 32.72
CA LYS A 967 -13.39 13.98 33.88
C LYS A 967 -13.01 13.02 35.03
N VAL A 968 -11.95 13.28 35.80
CA VAL A 968 -11.71 12.58 37.09
C VAL A 968 -12.14 13.50 38.23
N LYS A 969 -12.93 13.01 39.18
CA LYS A 969 -13.35 13.75 40.37
C LYS A 969 -12.64 13.24 41.62
N LYS A 970 -12.51 14.11 42.61
CA LYS A 970 -12.05 13.75 43.95
C LYS A 970 -12.93 12.63 44.52
N GLY A 971 -12.29 11.54 44.96
CA GLY A 971 -12.93 10.34 45.49
C GLY A 971 -13.11 9.21 44.47
N ASP A 972 -12.76 9.42 43.19
CA ASP A 972 -12.79 8.35 42.20
C ASP A 972 -11.64 7.35 42.43
N ILE A 973 -11.94 6.04 42.34
CA ILE A 973 -10.94 4.98 42.45
C ILE A 973 -10.43 4.61 41.05
N LEU A 974 -9.10 4.48 40.92
CA LEU A 974 -8.40 4.28 39.65
C LEU A 974 -7.45 3.07 39.75
N PHE A 975 -7.29 2.34 38.65
CA PHE A 975 -6.21 1.36 38.49
C PHE A 975 -5.03 1.97 37.73
N VAL A 976 -3.84 1.86 38.29
CA VAL A 976 -2.59 2.42 37.75
C VAL A 976 -1.59 1.29 37.55
N PRO A 977 -1.03 1.11 36.34
CA PRO A 977 0.09 0.19 36.14
C PRO A 977 1.30 0.68 36.95
N GLU A 978 1.87 -0.16 37.80
CA GLU A 978 3.05 0.21 38.57
C GLU A 978 4.28 0.10 37.65
N ILE A 979 4.92 1.23 37.33
CA ILE A 979 5.94 1.33 36.26
C ILE A 979 7.21 0.50 36.58
N THR A 980 7.40 0.13 37.84
CA THR A 980 8.60 -0.58 38.33
C THR A 980 8.51 -2.11 38.26
N GLY A 981 7.38 -2.72 37.87
CA GLY A 981 7.18 -4.18 37.91
C GLY A 981 6.42 -4.78 36.73
N TRP A 982 6.93 -5.89 36.17
CA TRP A 982 6.28 -6.62 35.09
C TRP A 982 4.98 -7.31 35.57
N GLY A 983 3.84 -6.62 35.46
CA GLY A 983 2.51 -7.21 35.63
C GLY A 983 1.80 -6.92 36.95
N THR A 984 2.27 -5.95 37.74
CA THR A 984 1.59 -5.45 38.95
C THR A 984 0.77 -4.19 38.67
N VAL A 985 -0.35 -4.03 39.38
CA VAL A 985 -1.31 -2.93 39.23
C VAL A 985 -1.65 -2.38 40.61
N ALA A 986 -1.63 -1.06 40.74
CA ALA A 986 -1.98 -0.31 41.93
C ALA A 986 -3.42 0.21 41.86
N VAL A 987 -4.12 0.17 42.98
CA VAL A 987 -5.43 0.81 43.21
C VAL A 987 -5.17 2.12 43.94
N VAL A 988 -5.61 3.23 43.37
CA VAL A 988 -5.42 4.57 43.94
C VAL A 988 -6.73 5.34 43.98
N GLU A 989 -6.89 6.26 44.94
CA GLU A 989 -8.03 7.18 45.02
C GLU A 989 -7.59 8.59 44.63
N ALA A 990 -8.34 9.21 43.72
CA ALA A 990 -8.19 10.61 43.33
C ALA A 990 -8.39 11.56 44.53
N THR A 991 -7.39 12.34 44.92
CA THR A 991 -7.51 13.25 46.07
C THR A 991 -8.02 14.65 45.71
N GLU A 992 -8.07 14.99 44.42
CA GLU A 992 -8.55 16.27 43.87
C GLU A 992 -9.30 16.08 42.53
N ASP A 993 -9.98 17.11 42.02
CA ASP A 993 -10.65 17.08 40.70
C ASP A 993 -9.64 17.35 39.57
N PHE A 994 -9.74 16.61 38.46
CA PHE A 994 -8.91 16.83 37.26
C PHE A 994 -9.71 17.58 36.17
N ASN A 995 -9.33 18.83 35.89
CA ASN A 995 -9.88 19.62 34.78
C ASN A 995 -8.81 19.91 33.71
N SER A 996 -9.18 19.79 32.44
CA SER A 996 -8.30 19.98 31.28
C SER A 996 -7.80 21.43 31.18
N GLY A 997 -6.66 21.72 31.80
CA GLY A 997 -6.08 23.07 31.82
C GLY A 997 -4.63 23.18 32.28
N TYR A 998 -3.90 22.08 32.49
CA TYR A 998 -2.49 22.16 32.85
C TYR A 998 -1.58 21.95 31.63
N SER A 999 -0.67 22.90 31.38
CA SER A 999 0.47 22.75 30.47
C SER A 999 1.70 22.28 31.23
N PHE A 1000 2.43 21.30 30.71
CA PHE A 1000 3.68 20.82 31.31
C PHE A 1000 4.81 20.71 30.30
N GLU A 1001 6.02 21.11 30.72
CA GLU A 1001 7.29 20.89 30.05
C GLU A 1001 7.87 19.51 30.42
N ILE A 1002 8.58 18.91 29.46
CA ILE A 1002 9.20 17.59 29.58
C ILE A 1002 10.54 17.75 30.31
N SER A 1003 10.76 16.99 31.40
CA SER A 1003 12.09 16.91 32.03
C SER A 1003 13.01 15.95 31.29
N SER A 1004 14.32 16.17 31.43
CA SER A 1004 15.40 15.55 30.64
C SER A 1004 15.63 14.05 30.86
N THR A 1005 14.81 13.35 31.64
CA THR A 1005 14.98 11.91 31.92
C THR A 1005 13.93 11.00 31.27
N GLY A 1006 12.99 11.54 30.48
CA GLY A 1006 12.08 10.72 29.67
C GLY A 1006 11.02 9.94 30.44
N ASP A 1007 10.66 10.38 31.66
CA ASP A 1007 9.59 9.77 32.44
C ASP A 1007 8.24 10.48 32.17
N TYR A 1008 7.16 9.72 31.98
CA TYR A 1008 5.81 10.29 31.82
C TYR A 1008 5.27 10.71 33.20
N GLY A 1009 5.72 11.86 33.68
CA GLY A 1009 5.20 12.50 34.88
C GLY A 1009 3.77 13.01 34.69
N HIS A 1010 2.78 12.13 34.77
CA HIS A 1010 1.40 12.55 35.00
C HIS A 1010 1.20 12.81 36.50
N ILE A 1011 1.39 14.05 36.94
CA ILE A 1011 1.10 14.41 38.33
C ILE A 1011 -0.37 14.79 38.43
N PHE A 1012 -1.20 13.78 38.74
CA PHE A 1012 -2.52 13.98 39.30
C PHE A 1012 -2.49 13.50 40.76
N PRO A 1013 -2.94 14.32 41.74
CA PRO A 1013 -2.92 13.92 43.15
C PRO A 1013 -3.80 12.69 43.39
N ALA A 1014 -3.17 11.58 43.76
CA ALA A 1014 -3.87 10.34 44.10
C ALA A 1014 -3.18 9.65 45.28
N LYS A 1015 -3.99 9.00 46.11
CA LYS A 1015 -3.54 8.24 47.28
C LYS A 1015 -3.51 6.76 46.92
N LEU A 1016 -2.36 6.10 47.09
CA LEU A 1016 -2.27 4.65 46.94
C LEU A 1016 -3.11 3.94 48.02
N ILE A 1017 -3.95 3.00 47.58
CA ILE A 1017 -4.77 2.18 48.46
C ILE A 1017 -4.16 0.78 48.58
N LYS A 1018 -3.85 0.10 47.46
CA LYS A 1018 -3.35 -1.29 47.47
C LYS A 1018 -2.69 -1.68 46.14
N SER A 1019 -1.85 -2.71 46.10
CA SER A 1019 -1.24 -3.25 44.86
C SER A 1019 -1.48 -4.76 44.72
N PHE A 1020 -1.58 -5.26 43.48
CA PHE A 1020 -1.82 -6.68 43.20
C PHE A 1020 -1.20 -7.13 41.87
N VAL A 1021 -0.95 -8.44 41.72
CA VAL A 1021 -0.47 -9.01 40.45
C VAL A 1021 -1.66 -9.24 39.53
N ARG A 1022 -1.56 -8.72 38.30
CA ARG A 1022 -2.63 -8.78 37.28
C ARG A 1022 -3.11 -10.21 36.98
N GLN A 1023 -2.29 -11.22 37.21
CA GLN A 1023 -2.64 -12.63 36.98
C GLN A 1023 -3.33 -13.31 38.18
N SER A 1024 -3.50 -12.63 39.32
CA SER A 1024 -4.17 -13.18 40.51
C SER A 1024 -5.57 -13.68 40.16
N SER A 1025 -5.91 -14.87 40.66
CA SER A 1025 -7.21 -15.55 40.50
C SER A 1025 -8.41 -14.68 40.91
N LEU A 1026 -8.20 -13.70 41.78
CA LEU A 1026 -9.22 -12.76 42.25
C LEU A 1026 -9.56 -11.64 41.25
N VAL A 1027 -8.72 -11.45 40.21
CA VAL A 1027 -8.94 -10.44 39.17
C VAL A 1027 -9.68 -11.08 38.00
N ASP A 1028 -10.88 -10.58 37.69
CA ASP A 1028 -11.70 -11.11 36.59
C ASP A 1028 -11.00 -11.04 35.23
N GLY A 1029 -11.28 -12.03 34.37
CA GLY A 1029 -10.67 -12.18 33.06
C GLY A 1029 -10.84 -10.95 32.15
N ASN A 1030 -11.93 -10.20 32.27
CA ASN A 1030 -12.16 -8.98 31.50
C ASN A 1030 -11.31 -7.81 32.00
N ILE A 1031 -11.17 -7.65 33.32
CA ILE A 1031 -10.25 -6.67 33.93
C ILE A 1031 -8.82 -7.00 33.55
N ARG A 1032 -8.41 -8.28 33.61
CA ARG A 1032 -7.08 -8.71 33.16
C ARG A 1032 -6.85 -8.37 31.70
N ARG A 1033 -7.84 -8.50 30.82
CA ARG A 1033 -7.70 -8.17 29.39
C ARG A 1033 -7.57 -6.66 29.15
N THR A 1034 -8.26 -5.85 29.95
CA THR A 1034 -8.19 -4.38 29.90
C THR A 1034 -6.84 -3.85 30.37
N LEU A 1035 -6.30 -4.39 31.46
CA LEU A 1035 -4.99 -4.03 32.03
C LEU A 1035 -3.78 -4.53 31.20
N LYS A 1036 -4.00 -4.95 29.93
CA LYS A 1036 -2.98 -5.53 29.03
C LYS A 1036 -2.12 -4.49 28.31
N ASN A 1037 -2.60 -3.26 28.20
CA ASN A 1037 -1.85 -2.13 27.65
C ASN A 1037 -1.13 -1.38 28.78
N ARG A 1038 0.22 -1.35 28.73
CA ARG A 1038 1.10 -0.83 29.79
C ARG A 1038 1.10 0.71 29.93
N SER A 1039 0.49 1.44 29.00
CA SER A 1039 0.69 2.89 28.84
C SER A 1039 -0.51 3.77 29.22
N ARG A 1040 -1.50 3.27 29.97
CA ARG A 1040 -2.74 4.04 30.24
C ARG A 1040 -3.29 3.83 31.66
N PHE A 1041 -3.80 4.91 32.26
CA PHE A 1041 -4.58 4.94 33.51
C PHE A 1041 -6.03 4.53 33.25
N TRP A 1042 -6.69 3.88 34.22
CA TRP A 1042 -8.05 3.37 34.08
C TRP A 1042 -8.94 3.83 35.25
N GLN A 1043 -10.01 4.58 34.98
CA GLN A 1043 -11.01 4.99 35.98
C GLN A 1043 -12.01 3.86 36.24
N ILE A 1044 -12.28 3.54 37.51
CA ILE A 1044 -13.10 2.39 37.88
C ILE A 1044 -14.54 2.81 38.13
N TYR A 1045 -15.47 2.13 37.45
CA TYR A 1045 -16.92 2.33 37.63
C TYR A 1045 -17.60 1.17 38.37
N TYR A 1046 -16.87 0.09 38.68
CA TYR A 1046 -17.37 -1.13 39.33
C TYR A 1046 -16.87 -1.25 40.77
N ARG A 1047 -17.75 -1.09 41.77
CA ARG A 1047 -17.38 -1.10 43.20
C ARG A 1047 -17.18 -2.50 43.80
N GLU A 1048 -18.04 -3.48 43.51
CA GLU A 1048 -18.01 -4.80 44.18
C GLU A 1048 -16.73 -5.61 43.94
N GLU A 1049 -16.13 -5.54 42.75
CA GLU A 1049 -14.89 -6.26 42.45
C GLU A 1049 -13.67 -5.58 43.06
N VAL A 1050 -13.70 -4.25 43.19
CA VAL A 1050 -12.67 -3.49 43.89
C VAL A 1050 -12.72 -3.78 45.38
N GLU A 1051 -13.91 -3.83 45.98
CA GLU A 1051 -14.08 -4.20 47.40
C GLU A 1051 -13.49 -5.59 47.69
N LYS A 1052 -13.71 -6.58 46.81
CA LYS A 1052 -13.08 -7.91 46.94
C LYS A 1052 -11.54 -7.89 46.89
N ILE A 1053 -10.94 -7.03 46.06
CA ILE A 1053 -9.49 -6.87 45.98
C ILE A 1053 -8.96 -6.11 47.22
N LEU A 1054 -9.72 -5.13 47.71
CA LEU A 1054 -9.36 -4.36 48.90
C LEU A 1054 -9.46 -5.19 50.18
N ASP A 1055 -10.41 -6.13 50.26
CA ASP A 1055 -10.62 -7.01 51.42
C ASP A 1055 -9.76 -8.29 51.39
N ALA A 1056 -9.22 -8.68 50.24
CA ALA A 1056 -8.38 -9.88 50.10
C ALA A 1056 -7.00 -9.75 50.79
N THR A 1057 -6.45 -10.86 51.29
CA THR A 1057 -5.13 -10.84 51.93
C THR A 1057 -3.99 -10.76 50.90
N ASP A 1058 -2.84 -10.21 51.30
CA ASP A 1058 -1.65 -10.07 50.44
C ASP A 1058 -1.19 -11.40 49.80
N LYS A 1059 -1.44 -12.51 50.50
CA LYS A 1059 -1.13 -13.86 50.02
C LYS A 1059 -2.07 -14.32 48.90
N GLU A 1060 -3.34 -13.92 48.93
CA GLU A 1060 -4.35 -14.25 47.90
C GLU A 1060 -4.21 -13.37 46.64
N LEU A 1061 -3.72 -12.15 46.81
CA LEU A 1061 -3.42 -11.21 45.72
C LEU A 1061 -2.08 -11.49 45.03
N GLY A 1062 -1.29 -12.40 45.59
CA GLY A 1062 0.05 -12.75 45.14
C GLY A 1062 1.02 -11.59 45.36
N THR A 1063 1.67 -11.53 46.52
CA THR A 1063 2.75 -10.55 46.74
C THR A 1063 3.98 -10.84 45.90
N ALA A 1064 4.75 -9.78 45.61
CA ALA A 1064 5.95 -9.79 44.80
C ALA A 1064 6.94 -10.88 45.23
N ILE A 1065 6.94 -11.99 44.51
CA ILE A 1065 7.99 -13.01 44.58
C ILE A 1065 9.27 -12.35 44.03
N SER A 1066 10.37 -12.40 44.79
CA SER A 1066 11.66 -11.80 44.39
C SER A 1066 12.12 -12.36 43.05
N LYS A 1067 12.81 -11.51 42.28
CA LYS A 1067 13.23 -11.81 40.90
C LYS A 1067 14.10 -13.08 40.84
N GLU A 1068 14.87 -13.35 41.89
CA GLU A 1068 15.78 -14.49 42.03
C GLU A 1068 15.04 -15.83 42.15
N THR A 1069 14.02 -15.94 43.00
CA THR A 1069 13.29 -17.21 43.21
C THR A 1069 12.47 -17.62 41.97
N LYS A 1070 12.00 -16.65 41.18
CA LYS A 1070 11.35 -16.92 39.89
C LYS A 1070 12.31 -17.34 38.79
N LEU A 1071 13.57 -16.88 38.85
CA LEU A 1071 14.59 -17.28 37.90
C LEU A 1071 15.07 -18.71 38.23
N GLU A 1072 15.24 -19.03 39.51
CA GLU A 1072 15.56 -20.39 39.99
C GLU A 1072 14.50 -21.41 39.57
N ASP A 1073 13.21 -21.17 39.81
CA ASP A 1073 12.13 -22.08 39.37
C ASP A 1073 12.08 -22.25 37.83
N ALA A 1074 12.31 -21.16 37.08
CA ALA A 1074 12.33 -21.19 35.62
C ALA A 1074 13.57 -21.93 35.07
N ILE A 1075 14.73 -21.79 35.72
CA ILE A 1075 15.97 -22.47 35.36
C ILE A 1075 15.89 -23.95 35.77
N GLU A 1076 15.38 -24.29 36.95
CA GLU A 1076 15.16 -25.68 37.37
C GLU A 1076 14.21 -26.40 36.41
N THR A 1077 13.11 -25.75 35.99
CA THR A 1077 12.21 -26.34 34.99
C THR A 1077 12.91 -26.56 33.64
N VAL A 1078 13.81 -25.64 33.23
CA VAL A 1078 14.56 -25.78 31.97
C VAL A 1078 15.63 -26.86 32.05
N PHE A 1079 16.34 -27.00 33.17
CA PHE A 1079 17.37 -28.03 33.34
C PHE A 1079 16.80 -29.42 33.67
N GLU A 1080 15.67 -29.53 34.39
CA GLU A 1080 14.98 -30.80 34.65
C GLU A 1080 14.34 -31.39 33.38
N GLU A 1081 13.78 -30.56 32.49
CA GLU A 1081 13.19 -31.01 31.22
C GLU A 1081 14.24 -31.51 30.21
N ILE A 1082 15.54 -31.19 30.40
CA ILE A 1082 16.56 -31.33 29.36
C ILE A 1082 17.66 -32.30 29.82
N LYS A 1083 17.47 -33.59 29.52
CA LYS A 1083 18.50 -34.64 29.69
C LYS A 1083 19.56 -34.71 28.59
N TYR A 1084 19.60 -33.78 27.63
CA TYR A 1084 20.55 -33.81 26.51
C TYR A 1084 20.99 -32.41 26.09
N GLU A 1085 22.31 -32.20 26.02
CA GLU A 1085 23.03 -30.93 25.92
C GLU A 1085 22.57 -29.99 24.81
N ASP A 1086 22.12 -30.49 23.66
CA ASP A 1086 21.95 -29.66 22.46
C ASP A 1086 20.68 -28.76 22.47
N LYS A 1087 19.71 -28.98 23.37
CA LYS A 1087 18.48 -28.16 23.47
C LYS A 1087 18.48 -27.11 24.58
N LEU A 1088 19.50 -27.14 25.45
CA LEU A 1088 19.63 -26.16 26.52
C LEU A 1088 19.83 -24.74 25.94
N PHE A 1089 20.65 -24.64 24.90
CA PHE A 1089 21.14 -23.38 24.35
C PHE A 1089 20.07 -22.55 23.61
N GLU A 1090 19.19 -23.19 22.84
CA GLU A 1090 18.09 -22.47 22.16
C GLU A 1090 17.04 -21.91 23.14
N LYS A 1091 16.76 -22.63 24.23
CA LYS A 1091 15.77 -22.19 25.23
C LYS A 1091 16.29 -21.07 26.12
N LEU A 1092 17.60 -21.06 26.44
CA LEU A 1092 18.23 -19.97 27.19
C LEU A 1092 18.37 -18.70 26.33
N ASN A 1093 18.76 -18.83 25.04
CA ASN A 1093 18.97 -17.71 24.11
C ASN A 1093 17.75 -16.82 23.84
N ALA A 1094 16.53 -17.30 24.05
CA ALA A 1094 15.32 -16.54 23.73
C ALA A 1094 14.70 -15.79 24.92
N LYS A 1095 15.25 -15.93 26.14
CA LYS A 1095 14.52 -15.57 27.37
C LYS A 1095 15.25 -14.71 28.42
N PHE A 1096 16.56 -14.51 28.36
CA PHE A 1096 17.31 -13.87 29.46
C PHE A 1096 18.14 -12.67 29.01
N THR A 1097 18.16 -11.61 29.84
CA THR A 1097 19.03 -10.42 29.70
C THR A 1097 20.42 -10.65 30.30
N ASN A 1098 21.38 -9.74 30.11
CA ASN A 1098 22.75 -9.83 30.62
C ASN A 1098 22.96 -10.29 32.08
N GLU A 1099 22.34 -9.61 33.05
CA GLU A 1099 22.48 -9.98 34.47
C GLU A 1099 21.82 -11.34 34.76
N GLU A 1100 20.83 -11.72 33.96
CA GLU A 1100 20.14 -13.01 34.05
C GLU A 1100 21.00 -14.14 33.44
N TRP A 1101 21.89 -13.83 32.48
CA TRP A 1101 22.88 -14.76 31.93
C TRP A 1101 23.98 -15.12 32.92
N GLU A 1102 24.55 -14.14 33.63
CA GLU A 1102 25.57 -14.42 34.66
C GLU A 1102 25.02 -15.31 35.77
N PHE A 1103 23.78 -15.05 36.21
CA PHE A 1103 23.11 -15.86 37.21
C PHE A 1103 22.77 -17.26 36.69
N ALA A 1104 22.25 -17.37 35.46
CA ALA A 1104 21.94 -18.65 34.84
C ALA A 1104 23.18 -19.52 34.61
N LEU A 1105 24.32 -18.92 34.25
CA LEU A 1105 25.59 -19.62 34.08
C LEU A 1105 26.16 -20.11 35.41
N VAL A 1106 26.18 -19.29 36.45
CA VAL A 1106 26.62 -19.73 37.78
C VAL A 1106 25.75 -20.87 38.29
N HIS A 1107 24.42 -20.75 38.19
CA HIS A 1107 23.53 -21.81 38.65
C HIS A 1107 23.65 -23.09 37.80
N GLY A 1108 23.74 -22.96 36.47
CA GLY A 1108 23.90 -24.09 35.55
C GLY A 1108 25.23 -24.82 35.73
N LEU A 1109 26.34 -24.08 35.83
CA LEU A 1109 27.67 -24.64 36.07
C LEU A 1109 27.75 -25.31 37.46
N SER A 1110 27.18 -24.71 38.51
CA SER A 1110 27.15 -25.31 39.85
C SER A 1110 26.34 -26.62 39.91
N LYS A 1111 25.34 -26.79 39.04
CA LYS A 1111 24.61 -28.07 38.92
C LYS A 1111 25.38 -29.12 38.11
N LEU A 1112 26.07 -28.69 37.04
CA LEU A 1112 26.87 -29.58 36.19
C LEU A 1112 28.18 -30.03 36.86
N PHE A 1113 28.77 -29.16 37.68
CA PHE A 1113 30.03 -29.36 38.38
C PHE A 1113 29.88 -29.09 39.89
N PRO A 1114 29.07 -29.90 40.61
CA PRO A 1114 28.70 -29.63 42.01
C PRO A 1114 29.87 -29.69 43.00
N ASP A 1115 30.97 -30.32 42.62
CA ASP A 1115 32.19 -30.44 43.44
C ASP A 1115 33.09 -29.18 43.39
N TYR A 1116 32.73 -28.18 42.57
CA TYR A 1116 33.50 -26.97 42.34
C TYR A 1116 32.77 -25.74 42.90
N GLN A 1117 33.53 -24.79 43.46
CA GLN A 1117 32.97 -23.56 44.00
C GLN A 1117 32.91 -22.51 42.89
N ILE A 1118 31.70 -22.25 42.39
CA ILE A 1118 31.44 -21.33 41.29
C ILE A 1118 30.62 -20.16 41.83
N GLU A 1119 31.16 -18.95 41.69
CA GLU A 1119 30.58 -17.76 42.29
C GLU A 1119 30.49 -16.61 41.30
N ARG A 1120 29.42 -15.84 41.39
CA ARG A 1120 29.30 -14.55 40.70
C ARG A 1120 30.03 -13.49 41.51
N VAL A 1121 31.08 -12.94 40.95
CA VAL A 1121 31.93 -11.90 41.57
C VAL A 1121 31.69 -10.50 40.97
N GLY A 1122 31.00 -10.43 39.84
CA GLY A 1122 30.70 -9.21 39.08
C GLY A 1122 29.55 -8.36 39.65
N GLY A 1123 29.64 -7.04 39.43
CA GLY A 1123 28.70 -6.03 39.93
C GLY A 1123 29.34 -4.64 40.08
N LYS A 1124 28.88 -3.82 41.05
CA LYS A 1124 29.39 -2.44 41.27
C LYS A 1124 30.90 -2.32 41.49
N THR A 1125 31.59 -3.40 41.85
CA THR A 1125 33.03 -3.46 42.12
C THR A 1125 33.83 -4.18 41.02
N GLU A 1126 33.21 -4.52 39.88
CA GLU A 1126 33.83 -5.19 38.71
C GLU A 1126 35.15 -4.54 38.25
N LYS A 1127 35.26 -3.21 38.36
CA LYS A 1127 36.48 -2.46 38.02
C LYS A 1127 37.70 -2.81 38.86
N GLU A 1128 37.53 -3.40 40.04
CA GLU A 1128 38.60 -3.75 40.98
C GLU A 1128 39.11 -5.19 40.79
N HIS A 1129 38.22 -6.16 40.58
CA HIS A 1129 38.58 -7.59 40.48
C HIS A 1129 38.70 -8.11 39.04
N GLY A 1130 38.11 -7.41 38.06
CA GLY A 1130 38.29 -7.69 36.63
C GLY A 1130 37.59 -8.94 36.07
N THR A 1131 36.69 -9.60 36.81
CA THR A 1131 35.93 -10.77 36.32
C THR A 1131 34.48 -10.76 36.83
N ASP A 1132 33.55 -11.31 36.05
CA ASP A 1132 32.13 -11.41 36.43
C ASP A 1132 31.83 -12.73 37.16
N ILE A 1133 32.49 -13.83 36.79
CA ILE A 1133 32.30 -15.17 37.37
C ILE A 1133 33.68 -15.79 37.63
N LEU A 1134 33.85 -16.36 38.82
CA LEU A 1134 35.05 -17.09 39.22
C LEU A 1134 34.68 -18.54 39.55
N ILE A 1135 35.46 -19.46 38.98
CA ILE A 1135 35.37 -20.88 39.29
C ILE A 1135 36.63 -21.28 40.04
N GLN A 1136 36.51 -21.67 41.30
CA GLN A 1136 37.63 -22.15 42.10
C GLN A 1136 37.76 -23.67 41.97
N ILE A 1137 38.99 -24.11 41.71
CA ILE A 1137 39.34 -25.51 41.48
C ILE A 1137 39.81 -26.11 42.81
N PRO A 1138 39.15 -27.17 43.31
CA PRO A 1138 39.62 -27.90 44.48
C PRO A 1138 41.02 -28.47 44.24
N SER A 1139 42.00 -27.99 45.00
CA SER A 1139 43.39 -28.44 44.91
C SER A 1139 43.77 -29.33 46.09
N ILE A 1140 44.55 -30.38 45.83
CA ILE A 1140 45.12 -31.29 46.85
C ILE A 1140 46.46 -30.73 47.40
N THR A 1141 46.88 -29.54 46.94
CA THR A 1141 48.10 -28.85 47.36
C THR A 1141 47.75 -27.54 48.08
N ASP A 1142 48.68 -26.96 48.84
CA ASP A 1142 48.46 -25.68 49.54
C ASP A 1142 48.22 -24.48 48.61
N LYS A 1143 48.22 -24.67 47.29
CA LYS A 1143 47.94 -23.64 46.28
C LYS A 1143 46.54 -23.82 45.72
N GLN A 1144 45.74 -22.76 45.78
CA GLN A 1144 44.40 -22.68 45.22
C GLN A 1144 44.47 -22.15 43.78
N TYR A 1145 43.65 -22.72 42.89
CA TYR A 1145 43.62 -22.36 41.46
C TYR A 1145 42.21 -21.92 41.06
N GLY A 1146 42.09 -21.07 40.04
CA GLY A 1146 40.80 -20.59 39.56
C GLY A 1146 40.74 -20.29 38.07
N ILE A 1147 39.54 -20.20 37.53
CA ILE A 1147 39.22 -19.79 36.15
C ILE A 1147 38.37 -18.52 36.23
N ALA A 1148 38.76 -17.48 35.49
CA ALA A 1148 38.05 -16.20 35.45
C ALA A 1148 37.23 -16.07 34.15
N ILE A 1149 35.95 -15.69 34.27
CA ILE A 1149 35.04 -15.53 33.14
C ILE A 1149 34.40 -14.15 33.17
N GLN A 1150 34.55 -13.39 32.09
CA GLN A 1150 33.92 -12.09 31.89
C GLN A 1150 32.73 -12.23 30.92
N VAL A 1151 31.55 -11.71 31.27
CA VAL A 1151 30.30 -11.84 30.48
C VAL A 1151 29.84 -10.46 29.98
N LYS A 1152 29.49 -10.34 28.69
CA LYS A 1152 28.97 -9.08 28.12
C LYS A 1152 27.89 -9.25 27.02
N ASP A 1153 26.76 -8.53 27.14
CA ASP A 1153 25.85 -8.24 26.01
C ASP A 1153 26.50 -7.27 25.08
N TRP A 1154 26.39 -7.56 23.79
CA TRP A 1154 26.69 -6.54 22.81
C TRP A 1154 25.95 -6.75 21.49
N ASN A 1155 24.92 -5.95 21.24
CA ASN A 1155 24.22 -5.87 19.96
C ASN A 1155 25.03 -5.09 18.87
N GLY A 1156 26.37 -5.15 18.89
CA GLY A 1156 27.25 -4.37 18.00
C GLY A 1156 28.74 -4.79 17.99
N PHE A 1157 29.63 -3.87 17.59
CA PHE A 1157 31.11 -4.06 17.55
C PHE A 1157 31.74 -3.93 18.95
N VAL A 1158 32.55 -4.92 19.34
CA VAL A 1158 33.26 -4.97 20.63
C VAL A 1158 34.51 -4.05 20.59
N ASN A 1159 34.81 -3.33 21.67
CA ASN A 1159 36.08 -2.60 21.86
C ASN A 1159 37.01 -3.36 22.83
N ASP A 1160 38.27 -2.95 22.97
CA ASP A 1160 39.31 -3.70 23.73
C ASP A 1160 39.04 -3.82 25.26
N ASN A 1161 38.00 -3.17 25.79
CA ASN A 1161 37.76 -3.01 27.23
C ASN A 1161 37.51 -4.32 28.00
N PRO A 1162 36.74 -5.32 27.51
CA PRO A 1162 36.51 -6.57 28.24
C PRO A 1162 37.79 -7.42 28.41
N VAL A 1163 38.71 -7.36 27.44
CA VAL A 1163 40.00 -8.06 27.48
C VAL A 1163 40.92 -7.40 28.51
N GLU A 1164 40.99 -6.06 28.50
CA GLU A 1164 41.73 -5.28 29.50
C GLU A 1164 41.19 -5.48 30.93
N GLN A 1165 39.91 -5.80 31.08
CA GLN A 1165 39.29 -6.10 32.37
C GLN A 1165 39.69 -7.49 32.88
N VAL A 1166 39.53 -8.55 32.07
CA VAL A 1166 39.85 -9.92 32.50
C VAL A 1166 41.34 -10.15 32.78
N LYS A 1167 42.23 -9.38 32.13
CA LYS A 1167 43.67 -9.38 32.45
C LYS A 1167 44.01 -8.95 33.88
N LYS A 1168 43.16 -8.15 34.51
CA LYS A 1168 43.39 -7.69 35.89
C LYS A 1168 43.12 -8.78 36.92
N ALA A 1169 42.36 -9.82 36.55
CA ALA A 1169 42.02 -10.92 37.44
C ALA A 1169 43.27 -11.66 37.96
N ASP A 1170 44.28 -11.88 37.11
CA ASP A 1170 45.52 -12.58 37.50
C ASP A 1170 46.16 -11.93 38.72
N LYS A 1171 46.36 -10.60 38.65
CA LYS A 1171 47.01 -9.84 39.72
C LYS A 1171 46.15 -9.77 40.98
N TYR A 1172 44.85 -9.50 40.82
CA TYR A 1172 43.94 -9.32 41.95
C TYR A 1172 43.79 -10.62 42.78
N PHE A 1173 43.58 -11.76 42.12
CA PHE A 1173 43.37 -13.03 42.80
C PHE A 1173 44.67 -13.68 43.28
N GLU A 1174 45.81 -13.45 42.60
CA GLU A 1174 47.11 -13.94 43.07
C GLU A 1174 47.52 -13.26 44.40
N GLU A 1175 47.20 -11.97 44.59
CA GLU A 1175 47.36 -11.26 45.86
C GLU A 1175 46.47 -11.86 46.99
N GLN A 1176 45.40 -12.55 46.64
CA GLN A 1176 44.50 -13.27 47.57
C GLN A 1176 44.85 -14.76 47.73
N GLY A 1177 45.96 -15.22 47.14
CA GLY A 1177 46.43 -16.60 47.24
C GLY A 1177 45.76 -17.59 46.27
N LEU A 1178 45.04 -17.09 45.26
CA LEU A 1178 44.36 -17.89 44.23
C LEU A 1178 45.01 -17.63 42.86
N LYS A 1179 45.59 -18.66 42.25
CA LYS A 1179 46.23 -18.53 40.94
C LYS A 1179 45.23 -18.77 39.80
N ILE A 1180 45.01 -17.78 38.95
CA ILE A 1180 44.18 -17.94 37.74
C ILE A 1180 44.97 -18.75 36.70
N ILE A 1181 44.36 -19.82 36.18
CA ILE A 1181 45.00 -20.73 35.21
C ILE A 1181 44.39 -20.65 33.82
N ASP A 1182 43.18 -20.08 33.68
CA ASP A 1182 42.52 -19.90 32.40
C ASP A 1182 41.53 -18.71 32.46
N LYS A 1183 41.30 -18.06 31.32
CA LYS A 1183 40.51 -16.83 31.20
C LYS A 1183 39.62 -16.85 29.97
N PHE A 1184 38.33 -16.60 30.18
CA PHE A 1184 37.32 -16.59 29.12
C PHE A 1184 36.57 -15.27 29.05
N VAL A 1185 36.27 -14.83 27.83
CA VAL A 1185 35.34 -13.71 27.56
C VAL A 1185 34.13 -14.27 26.83
N LEU A 1186 32.97 -14.25 27.48
CA LEU A 1186 31.71 -14.72 26.93
C LEU A 1186 30.87 -13.55 26.38
N ILE A 1187 30.45 -13.67 25.12
CA ILE A 1187 29.64 -12.65 24.42
C ILE A 1187 28.25 -13.20 24.12
N THR A 1188 27.21 -12.58 24.69
CA THR A 1188 25.84 -13.13 24.76
C THR A 1188 24.95 -12.79 23.56
N GLU A 1189 25.14 -11.66 22.85
CA GLU A 1189 24.27 -11.23 21.75
C GLU A 1189 25.01 -10.74 20.47
N ALA A 1190 26.05 -11.45 20.00
CA ALA A 1190 26.81 -11.01 18.82
C ALA A 1190 26.87 -12.03 17.66
N LYS A 1191 26.92 -11.51 16.42
CA LYS A 1191 27.24 -12.27 15.21
C LYS A 1191 28.77 -12.46 15.10
N LYS A 1192 29.26 -13.69 15.33
CA LYS A 1192 30.68 -14.10 15.28
C LYS A 1192 31.52 -13.46 14.16
N ASN A 1193 30.94 -13.27 12.97
CA ASN A 1193 31.62 -12.72 11.80
C ASN A 1193 31.95 -11.22 11.89
N GLU A 1194 31.22 -10.44 12.68
CA GLU A 1194 31.42 -8.98 12.81
C GLU A 1194 32.56 -8.66 13.80
N ASN A 1195 32.93 -9.59 14.68
CA ASN A 1195 33.96 -9.42 15.72
C ASN A 1195 35.26 -10.22 15.46
N LEU A 1196 35.44 -10.78 14.25
CA LEU A 1196 36.63 -11.54 13.84
C LEU A 1196 37.97 -10.80 14.06
N HIS A 1197 37.95 -9.47 13.95
CA HIS A 1197 39.14 -8.63 14.13
C HIS A 1197 39.72 -8.67 15.57
N LEU A 1198 38.91 -8.95 16.60
CA LEU A 1198 39.38 -9.10 17.98
C LEU A 1198 39.99 -10.47 18.23
N LEU A 1199 39.36 -11.52 17.68
CA LEU A 1199 39.93 -12.87 17.68
C LEU A 1199 41.32 -12.86 17.04
N GLU A 1200 41.50 -12.12 15.96
CA GLU A 1200 42.79 -12.03 15.25
C GLU A 1200 43.82 -11.13 15.98
N LYS A 1201 43.37 -10.04 16.62
CA LYS A 1201 44.23 -9.11 17.37
C LYS A 1201 44.78 -9.72 18.67
N TYR A 1202 43.98 -10.53 19.36
CA TYR A 1202 44.33 -11.13 20.65
C TYR A 1202 44.60 -12.64 20.58
N LYS A 1203 44.77 -13.20 19.36
CA LYS A 1203 45.01 -14.64 19.15
C LYS A 1203 46.24 -15.21 19.87
N ASP A 1204 47.22 -14.34 20.15
CA ASP A 1204 48.50 -14.71 20.77
C ASP A 1204 48.48 -14.46 22.30
N GLU A 1205 47.33 -14.03 22.84
CA GLU A 1205 47.11 -13.86 24.28
C GLU A 1205 46.38 -15.08 24.87
N ASP A 1206 46.69 -15.42 26.12
CA ASP A 1206 46.10 -16.57 26.84
C ASP A 1206 44.69 -16.21 27.38
N ILE A 1207 43.82 -15.74 26.48
CA ILE A 1207 42.44 -15.31 26.76
C ILE A 1207 41.57 -15.76 25.59
N GLU A 1208 40.57 -16.58 25.88
CA GLU A 1208 39.71 -17.15 24.86
C GLU A 1208 38.35 -16.46 24.78
N PHE A 1209 37.89 -16.17 23.55
CA PHE A 1209 36.58 -15.59 23.31
C PHE A 1209 35.57 -16.65 22.93
N ILE A 1210 34.44 -16.66 23.63
CA ILE A 1210 33.36 -17.61 23.41
C ILE A 1210 32.09 -16.83 23.09
N PHE A 1211 31.45 -17.19 22.00
CA PHE A 1211 30.17 -16.60 21.60
C PHE A 1211 29.05 -17.51 22.09
N VAL A 1212 27.88 -16.95 22.43
CA VAL A 1212 26.77 -17.71 23.04
C VAL A 1212 26.32 -18.94 22.22
N ASN A 1213 26.47 -18.88 20.89
CA ASN A 1213 26.16 -20.00 19.99
C ASN A 1213 27.19 -21.15 20.08
N ASP A 1214 28.37 -20.89 20.65
CA ASP A 1214 29.48 -21.82 20.85
C ASP A 1214 29.65 -22.18 22.33
N LEU A 1215 28.66 -21.93 23.20
CA LEU A 1215 28.75 -22.16 24.66
C LEU A 1215 29.05 -23.63 25.04
N LYS A 1216 28.76 -24.59 24.14
CA LYS A 1216 29.19 -26.00 24.28
C LYS A 1216 30.71 -26.16 24.32
N GLU A 1217 31.46 -25.28 23.65
CA GLU A 1217 32.93 -25.26 23.67
C GLU A 1217 33.47 -24.84 25.05
N LEU A 1218 32.83 -23.85 25.70
CA LEU A 1218 33.17 -23.44 27.08
C LEU A 1218 33.04 -24.63 28.04
N LEU A 1219 31.89 -25.31 28.01
CA LEU A 1219 31.63 -26.47 28.89
C LEU A 1219 32.59 -27.63 28.62
N GLY A 1220 32.84 -27.93 27.35
CA GLY A 1220 33.78 -28.96 26.95
C GLY A 1220 35.24 -28.65 27.32
N ARG A 1221 35.60 -27.37 27.48
CA ARG A 1221 36.94 -26.94 27.92
C ARG A 1221 37.08 -26.83 29.42
N ILE A 1222 36.09 -26.26 30.10
CA ILE A 1222 35.98 -26.30 31.56
C ILE A 1222 36.12 -27.76 32.03
N GLY A 1223 35.40 -28.69 31.41
CA GLY A 1223 35.52 -30.13 31.70
C GLY A 1223 36.83 -30.80 31.25
N LYS A 1224 37.71 -30.13 30.49
CA LYS A 1224 39.08 -30.60 30.16
C LYS A 1224 40.15 -29.99 31.06
N VAL A 1225 39.91 -28.78 31.58
CA VAL A 1225 40.79 -28.07 32.53
C VAL A 1225 40.65 -28.66 33.93
N PHE A 1226 39.42 -29.05 34.29
CA PHE A 1226 39.12 -29.97 35.38
C PHE A 1226 39.63 -31.38 35.07
#